data_AF-A0A7Y8IDA4-F1
#
_entry.id   AF-A0A7Y8IDA4-F1
#
_cell.length_a   1.000
_cell.length_b   1.000
_cell.length_c   1.000
_cell.angle_alpha   90.00
_cell.angle_beta   90.00
_cell.angle_gamma   90.00
#
_symmetry.space_group_name_H-M   'P 1'
#
loop_
_entity.id
_entity.type
_entity.pdbx_description
1 polymer ?
#
loop_
_entity_poly.entity_id
_entity_poly.type
_entity_poly.pdbx_seq_one_letter_code
_entity_poly.pdbx_strand_id
1 'polypeptide(L)'
;MTKPNRLINEQSPYLLQHAYNPVEWYPWCDEAFEKARNENKPIFLSIGYSTCHWCHVMEQESFEDTDIAKLLNQTFVSIKVDREERPDIDGVYMTVCQMLAGSGGWPMTIVMTPDKKPFFAGTYFPKHNRHGRIGMLELIPKLDELWKIKQNDIIKSAEEISENLQTLSHSHMAVLLTPEIFKKAYNELSSRFDRLNGGFGTSPKFPTPHVLTFLLRYWKKYKDENALHMVEKTLTQMRLGGIYDQIGFGFHRYSTDKIWLVPHFEKMLYDQALLTIAYLDVYQATKNDFYKQTAIEILEYVRRVMMSPNGTFFSAEDADSENQEGKFYLWTLDEIKETLGKDAELVIDYFNAESGGNWIDPVHGNNTNTNILHIKKNINEIAEIYALSIEELDFKLNAAVNKLYVKRGDRIHPFKDDKILTDWNSLMISAFLKAAQVLGDEKYTSIAINALNFILTKMTDSEGKLMHRYRNGNSAISGTLDDYAFFISALIDMYETTSEISWLVKAMKYHELQMEYFWDKVNGGFFFTAAYSEELIFRQKEIYDGAIPSGNSVSLINLLRMYHLTGNPDFGIKADELIKAFSKLVSQQPSSFTYLLSGLDFYFGPVKEILIIGADETSREKFIKIINGIFLPNKVVLCKNKSNSVQLEEIAKYTSTYPIEGDKTSIYICEDFMCKLPIHTLEELIKTIAASD
;
A
#
# COMPACT_ATOMS: atom_id res chain seq x y z
N MET A 1 -24.83 -31.15 -8.32
CA MET A 1 -24.33 -29.87 -7.79
C MET A 1 -23.64 -30.16 -6.47
N THR A 2 -22.41 -29.69 -6.28
CA THR A 2 -21.70 -29.76 -5.00
C THR A 2 -22.48 -28.95 -3.97
N LYS A 3 -22.63 -29.50 -2.75
CA LYS A 3 -23.28 -28.81 -1.64
C LYS A 3 -22.31 -27.74 -1.12
N PRO A 4 -22.73 -26.48 -0.92
CA PRO A 4 -21.84 -25.46 -0.37
C PRO A 4 -21.44 -25.78 1.07
N ASN A 5 -20.23 -25.41 1.45
CA ASN A 5 -19.74 -25.37 2.83
C ASN A 5 -20.16 -24.06 3.52
N ARG A 6 -19.59 -23.76 4.69
CA ARG A 6 -20.01 -22.62 5.53
C ARG A 6 -19.64 -21.26 4.95
N LEU A 7 -18.62 -21.20 4.10
CA LEU A 7 -18.12 -19.95 3.51
C LEU A 7 -19.14 -19.26 2.59
N ILE A 8 -20.22 -19.95 2.18
CA ILE A 8 -21.30 -19.36 1.39
C ILE A 8 -22.01 -18.19 2.09
N ASN A 9 -21.87 -18.08 3.41
CA ASN A 9 -22.46 -17.00 4.20
C ASN A 9 -21.50 -15.81 4.42
N GLU A 10 -20.26 -15.91 3.95
CA GLU A 10 -19.26 -14.85 4.09
C GLU A 10 -19.46 -13.74 3.06
N GLN A 11 -18.88 -12.57 3.33
CA GLN A 11 -18.86 -11.46 2.38
C GLN A 11 -17.53 -11.34 1.63
N SER A 12 -16.44 -11.90 2.14
CA SER A 12 -15.16 -11.88 1.41
C SER A 12 -15.29 -12.58 0.05
N PRO A 13 -14.93 -11.92 -1.06
CA PRO A 13 -14.85 -12.59 -2.37
C PRO A 13 -13.98 -13.83 -2.35
N TYR A 14 -12.83 -13.77 -1.67
CA TYR A 14 -11.92 -14.90 -1.52
C TYR A 14 -12.58 -16.10 -0.84
N LEU A 15 -13.26 -15.88 0.30
CA LEU A 15 -13.94 -16.96 1.00
C LEU A 15 -15.09 -17.56 0.18
N LEU A 16 -15.84 -16.70 -0.51
CA LEU A 16 -16.96 -17.12 -1.37
C LEU A 16 -16.50 -17.97 -2.57
N GLN A 17 -15.33 -17.69 -3.15
CA GLN A 17 -14.74 -18.52 -4.22
C GLN A 17 -14.57 -19.97 -3.76
N HIS A 18 -14.25 -20.19 -2.47
CA HIS A 18 -14.01 -21.51 -1.90
C HIS A 18 -15.27 -22.19 -1.32
N ALA A 19 -16.46 -21.59 -1.47
CA ALA A 19 -17.68 -22.06 -0.83
C ALA A 19 -18.18 -23.42 -1.35
N TYR A 20 -17.72 -23.85 -2.54
CA TYR A 20 -18.16 -25.10 -3.17
C TYR A 20 -17.07 -26.19 -3.22
N ASN A 21 -15.91 -25.93 -2.60
CA ASN A 21 -14.83 -26.89 -2.53
C ASN A 21 -15.28 -28.11 -1.70
N PRO A 22 -14.82 -29.33 -2.03
CA PRO A 22 -15.14 -30.54 -1.26
C PRO A 22 -14.55 -30.52 0.16
N VAL A 23 -13.58 -29.65 0.45
CA VAL A 23 -13.09 -29.41 1.82
C VAL A 23 -14.19 -28.71 2.65
N GLU A 24 -14.42 -29.21 3.87
CA GLU A 24 -15.38 -28.61 4.80
C GLU A 24 -14.79 -27.37 5.47
N TRP A 25 -14.70 -26.28 4.71
CA TRP A 25 -14.18 -25.01 5.20
C TRP A 25 -15.09 -24.35 6.22
N TYR A 26 -14.46 -23.81 7.26
CA TYR A 26 -15.01 -22.85 8.21
C TYR A 26 -14.37 -21.48 7.98
N PRO A 27 -15.11 -20.38 8.19
CA PRO A 27 -14.47 -19.10 8.46
C PRO A 27 -13.75 -19.15 9.82
N TRP A 28 -12.92 -18.16 10.12
CA TRP A 28 -12.35 -18.01 11.46
C TRP A 28 -13.45 -17.67 12.47
N CYS A 29 -13.93 -18.68 13.21
CA CYS A 29 -15.07 -18.56 14.11
C CYS A 29 -15.01 -19.56 15.28
N ASP A 30 -15.71 -19.24 16.37
CA ASP A 30 -15.73 -20.08 17.58
C ASP A 30 -16.26 -21.50 17.32
N GLU A 31 -17.24 -21.66 16.41
CA GLU A 31 -17.77 -22.99 16.02
C GLU A 31 -16.65 -23.93 15.54
N ALA A 32 -15.68 -23.41 14.77
CA ALA A 32 -14.57 -24.19 14.25
C ALA A 32 -13.63 -24.65 15.37
N PHE A 33 -13.28 -23.73 16.27
CA PHE A 33 -12.39 -24.03 17.41
C PHE A 33 -13.05 -24.98 18.42
N GLU A 34 -14.34 -24.82 18.70
CA GLU A 34 -15.09 -25.73 19.56
C GLU A 34 -15.21 -27.13 18.97
N LYS A 35 -15.48 -27.24 17.66
CA LYS A 35 -15.48 -28.52 16.96
C LYS A 35 -14.10 -29.20 17.05
N ALA A 36 -13.02 -28.45 16.83
CA ALA A 36 -11.66 -28.97 16.92
C ALA A 36 -11.35 -29.52 18.32
N ARG A 37 -11.80 -28.83 19.38
CA ARG A 37 -11.71 -29.32 20.77
C ARG A 37 -12.51 -30.60 20.99
N ASN A 38 -13.79 -30.61 20.59
CA ASN A 38 -14.70 -31.73 20.81
C ASN A 38 -14.28 -33.01 20.06
N GLU A 39 -13.73 -32.87 18.85
CA GLU A 39 -13.26 -33.99 18.04
C GLU A 39 -11.79 -34.36 18.31
N ASN A 40 -11.09 -33.62 19.16
CA ASN A 40 -9.65 -33.72 19.39
C ASN A 40 -8.85 -33.71 18.07
N LYS A 41 -9.16 -32.77 17.17
CA LYS A 41 -8.49 -32.60 15.88
C LYS A 41 -7.65 -31.33 15.86
N PRO A 42 -6.46 -31.35 15.20
CA PRO A 42 -5.74 -30.12 14.91
C PRO A 42 -6.51 -29.27 13.89
N ILE A 43 -6.17 -27.99 13.85
CA ILE A 43 -6.74 -27.04 12.89
C ILE A 43 -5.79 -26.90 11.71
N PHE A 44 -6.34 -26.95 10.50
CA PHE A 44 -5.65 -26.57 9.26
C PHE A 44 -6.12 -25.19 8.85
N LEU A 45 -5.28 -24.17 9.07
CA LEU A 45 -5.57 -22.80 8.69
C LEU A 45 -4.91 -22.49 7.33
N SER A 46 -5.72 -22.05 6.37
CA SER A 46 -5.28 -21.55 5.07
C SER A 46 -5.58 -20.05 4.96
N ILE A 47 -4.55 -19.24 4.74
CA ILE A 47 -4.67 -17.79 4.56
C ILE A 47 -4.28 -17.39 3.13
N GLY A 48 -5.11 -16.58 2.49
CA GLY A 48 -4.90 -16.05 1.14
C GLY A 48 -5.81 -14.85 0.86
N TYR A 49 -5.98 -14.51 -0.42
CA TYR A 49 -6.81 -13.39 -0.91
C TYR A 49 -7.19 -13.66 -2.38
N SER A 50 -8.24 -13.03 -2.88
CA SER A 50 -8.91 -13.43 -4.13
C SER A 50 -8.10 -13.16 -5.40
N THR A 51 -7.10 -12.29 -5.34
CA THR A 51 -6.28 -11.89 -6.48
C THR A 51 -4.90 -12.56 -6.48
N CYS A 52 -4.70 -13.53 -5.57
CA CYS A 52 -3.48 -14.30 -5.38
C CYS A 52 -3.40 -15.49 -6.35
N HIS A 53 -2.55 -15.40 -7.38
CA HIS A 53 -2.37 -16.49 -8.35
C HIS A 53 -2.00 -17.84 -7.70
N TRP A 54 -0.99 -17.88 -6.81
CA TRP A 54 -0.58 -19.14 -6.17
C TRP A 54 -1.65 -19.74 -5.24
N CYS A 55 -2.59 -18.90 -4.77
CA CYS A 55 -3.73 -19.37 -3.98
C CYS A 55 -4.73 -20.12 -4.88
N HIS A 56 -4.98 -19.62 -6.10
CA HIS A 56 -5.79 -20.29 -7.13
C HIS A 56 -5.13 -21.59 -7.59
N VAL A 57 -3.82 -21.59 -7.83
CA VAL A 57 -3.08 -22.82 -8.20
C VAL A 57 -3.21 -23.88 -7.11
N MET A 58 -3.00 -23.52 -5.84
CA MET A 58 -3.14 -24.47 -4.73
C MET A 58 -4.58 -24.96 -4.55
N GLU A 59 -5.57 -24.09 -4.80
CA GLU A 59 -6.97 -24.50 -4.82
C GLU A 59 -7.24 -25.58 -5.88
N GLN A 60 -6.93 -25.30 -7.14
CA GLN A 60 -7.23 -26.18 -8.26
C GLN A 60 -6.53 -27.53 -8.11
N GLU A 61 -5.27 -27.52 -7.67
CA GLU A 61 -4.50 -28.75 -7.53
C GLU A 61 -4.88 -29.57 -6.29
N SER A 62 -5.28 -28.91 -5.19
CA SER A 62 -5.42 -29.57 -3.88
C SER A 62 -6.81 -29.44 -3.26
N PHE A 63 -7.39 -28.25 -3.21
CA PHE A 63 -8.64 -28.06 -2.46
C PHE A 63 -9.90 -28.43 -3.25
N GLU A 64 -9.84 -28.47 -4.58
CA GLU A 64 -10.90 -29.02 -5.44
C GLU A 64 -10.83 -30.55 -5.59
N ASP A 65 -9.69 -31.15 -5.26
CA ASP A 65 -9.48 -32.59 -5.39
C ASP A 65 -10.18 -33.36 -4.26
N THR A 66 -11.01 -34.34 -4.63
CA THR A 66 -11.83 -35.09 -3.67
C THR A 66 -11.03 -35.99 -2.74
N ASP A 67 -9.86 -36.49 -3.18
CA ASP A 67 -9.03 -37.37 -2.36
C ASP A 67 -8.29 -36.56 -1.29
N ILE A 68 -7.73 -35.40 -1.68
CA ILE A 68 -7.13 -34.45 -0.74
C ILE A 68 -8.18 -33.94 0.24
N ALA A 69 -9.36 -33.53 -0.24
CA ALA A 69 -10.42 -33.03 0.62
C ALA A 69 -10.90 -34.06 1.64
N LYS A 70 -10.99 -35.33 1.24
CA LYS A 70 -11.30 -36.43 2.16
C LYS A 70 -10.25 -36.56 3.25
N LEU A 71 -8.96 -36.48 2.91
CA LEU A 71 -7.88 -36.52 3.90
C LEU A 71 -7.96 -35.30 4.85
N LEU A 72 -8.14 -34.09 4.31
CA LEU A 72 -8.27 -32.88 5.12
C LEU A 72 -9.45 -32.97 6.10
N ASN A 73 -10.65 -33.34 5.63
CA ASN A 73 -11.86 -33.43 6.45
C ASN A 73 -11.77 -34.52 7.53
N GLN A 74 -11.00 -35.59 7.27
CA GLN A 74 -10.76 -36.66 8.26
C GLN A 74 -9.78 -36.23 9.35
N THR A 75 -8.72 -35.51 8.97
CA THR A 75 -7.62 -35.18 9.87
C THR A 75 -7.84 -33.87 10.64
N PHE A 76 -8.39 -32.84 10.00
CA PHE A 76 -8.40 -31.48 10.52
C PHE A 76 -9.82 -30.92 10.67
N VAL A 77 -9.93 -29.85 11.46
CA VAL A 77 -10.93 -28.81 11.21
C VAL A 77 -10.27 -27.73 10.35
N SER A 78 -10.78 -27.54 9.13
CA SER A 78 -10.17 -26.65 8.14
C SER A 78 -10.78 -25.25 8.20
N ILE A 79 -9.94 -24.24 8.44
CA ILE A 79 -10.33 -22.83 8.51
C ILE A 79 -9.69 -22.07 7.34
N LYS A 80 -10.48 -21.21 6.69
CA LYS A 80 -10.01 -20.34 5.61
C LYS A 80 -10.16 -18.87 6.00
N VAL A 81 -9.13 -18.07 5.71
CA VAL A 81 -9.07 -16.64 6.08
C VAL A 81 -8.63 -15.81 4.90
N ASP A 82 -9.37 -14.73 4.64
CA ASP A 82 -8.94 -13.65 3.75
C ASP A 82 -8.03 -12.69 4.51
N ARG A 83 -6.77 -12.57 4.10
CA ARG A 83 -5.80 -11.67 4.74
C ARG A 83 -6.17 -10.20 4.62
N GLU A 84 -6.96 -9.83 3.61
CA GLU A 84 -7.38 -8.45 3.39
C GLU A 84 -8.59 -8.09 4.24
N GLU A 85 -9.33 -9.06 4.75
CA GLU A 85 -10.35 -8.82 5.78
C GLU A 85 -9.81 -9.01 7.19
N ARG A 86 -8.83 -9.91 7.37
CA ARG A 86 -8.23 -10.26 8.66
C ARG A 86 -6.70 -10.12 8.64
N PRO A 87 -6.17 -8.91 8.39
CA PRO A 87 -4.72 -8.67 8.40
C PRO A 87 -4.10 -8.91 9.80
N ASP A 88 -4.92 -8.86 10.84
CA ASP A 88 -4.55 -9.17 12.22
C ASP A 88 -4.18 -10.64 12.43
N ILE A 89 -4.96 -11.56 11.85
CA ILE A 89 -4.64 -12.99 11.84
C ILE A 89 -3.43 -13.24 10.94
N ASP A 90 -3.44 -12.64 9.75
CA ASP A 90 -2.36 -12.78 8.77
C ASP A 90 -0.98 -12.41 9.36
N GLY A 91 -0.85 -11.25 10.00
CA GLY A 91 0.42 -10.78 10.58
C GLY A 91 0.97 -11.71 11.67
N VAL A 92 0.12 -12.16 12.59
CA VAL A 92 0.50 -13.09 13.67
C VAL A 92 1.03 -14.39 13.07
N TYR A 93 0.31 -14.98 12.13
CA TYR A 93 0.70 -16.27 11.57
C TYR A 93 1.76 -16.18 10.47
N MET A 94 1.94 -15.03 9.82
CA MET A 94 3.08 -14.76 8.95
C MET A 94 4.38 -14.76 9.76
N THR A 95 4.37 -14.14 10.94
CA THR A 95 5.51 -14.17 11.87
C THR A 95 5.85 -15.61 12.28
N VAL A 96 4.82 -16.43 12.58
CA VAL A 96 4.98 -17.87 12.85
C VAL A 96 5.60 -18.59 11.66
N CYS A 97 5.10 -18.35 10.44
CA CYS A 97 5.59 -18.99 9.23
C CYS A 97 7.07 -18.66 8.98
N GLN A 98 7.45 -17.39 9.09
CA GLN A 98 8.84 -16.97 8.95
C GLN A 98 9.75 -17.62 10.00
N MET A 99 9.27 -17.75 11.24
CA MET A 99 10.03 -18.38 12.33
C MET A 99 10.24 -19.89 12.11
N LEU A 100 9.19 -20.61 11.70
CA LEU A 100 9.24 -22.08 11.57
C LEU A 100 9.78 -22.56 10.22
N ALA A 101 9.39 -21.91 9.13
CA ALA A 101 9.77 -22.29 7.77
C ALA A 101 10.94 -21.47 7.20
N GLY A 102 11.44 -20.46 7.93
CA GLY A 102 12.53 -19.57 7.51
C GLY A 102 12.13 -18.52 6.46
N SER A 103 10.92 -18.61 5.91
CA SER A 103 10.36 -17.67 4.94
C SER A 103 8.83 -17.64 5.08
N GLY A 104 8.20 -16.65 4.47
CA GLY A 104 6.75 -16.49 4.48
C GLY A 104 6.23 -16.04 3.12
N GLY A 105 4.92 -16.16 2.92
CA GLY A 105 4.23 -15.79 1.69
C GLY A 105 2.87 -16.48 1.59
N TRP A 106 2.09 -16.08 0.59
CA TRP A 106 0.77 -16.65 0.32
C TRP A 106 0.79 -17.58 -0.89
N PRO A 107 -0.02 -18.66 -0.91
CA PRO A 107 -0.93 -19.10 0.15
C PRO A 107 -0.15 -19.56 1.38
N MET A 108 -0.68 -19.25 2.56
CA MET A 108 -0.06 -19.60 3.85
C MET A 108 -0.84 -20.74 4.50
N THR A 109 -0.13 -21.78 4.92
CA THR A 109 -0.67 -22.97 5.58
C THR A 109 -0.10 -23.08 6.98
N ILE A 110 -0.97 -23.04 7.98
CA ILE A 110 -0.62 -23.24 9.39
C ILE A 110 -1.36 -24.46 9.91
N VAL A 111 -0.68 -25.29 10.70
CA VAL A 111 -1.33 -26.31 11.52
C VAL A 111 -1.12 -25.99 13.00
N MET A 112 -2.23 -25.98 13.73
CA MET A 112 -2.28 -25.50 15.11
C MET A 112 -3.17 -26.36 16.00
N THR A 113 -3.00 -26.22 17.31
CA THR A 113 -3.89 -26.83 18.30
C THR A 113 -5.27 -26.14 18.29
N PRO A 114 -6.31 -26.77 18.87
CA PRO A 114 -7.62 -26.12 19.02
C PRO A 114 -7.61 -24.80 19.81
N ASP A 115 -6.53 -24.53 20.56
CA ASP A 115 -6.32 -23.30 21.34
C ASP A 115 -5.48 -22.27 20.57
N LYS A 116 -5.52 -22.32 19.23
CA LYS A 116 -4.86 -21.39 18.30
C LYS A 116 -3.32 -21.42 18.30
N LYS A 117 -2.67 -22.35 19.00
CA LYS A 117 -1.19 -22.42 19.13
C LYS A 117 -0.57 -23.21 17.96
N PRO A 118 0.27 -22.61 17.12
CA PRO A 118 0.82 -23.25 15.93
C PRO A 118 1.97 -24.21 16.26
N PHE A 119 2.09 -25.29 15.48
CA PHE A 119 3.21 -26.22 15.57
C PHE A 119 3.79 -26.62 14.20
N PHE A 120 3.16 -26.20 13.11
CA PHE A 120 3.67 -26.39 11.75
C PHE A 120 3.25 -25.20 10.88
N ALA A 121 4.11 -24.81 9.95
CA ALA A 121 3.83 -23.75 8.99
C ALA A 121 4.53 -24.01 7.64
N GLY A 122 3.94 -23.49 6.58
CA GLY A 122 4.53 -23.43 5.25
C GLY A 122 3.69 -22.57 4.32
N THR A 123 4.13 -22.43 3.08
CA THR A 123 3.40 -21.65 2.07
C THR A 123 2.62 -22.58 1.14
N TYR A 124 3.05 -22.69 -0.11
CA TYR A 124 2.45 -23.54 -1.13
C TYR A 124 2.89 -25.01 -0.97
N PHE A 125 1.93 -25.93 -1.01
CA PHE A 125 2.16 -27.37 -1.06
C PHE A 125 1.48 -27.98 -2.31
N PRO A 126 2.22 -28.66 -3.20
CA PRO A 126 1.64 -29.31 -4.38
C PRO A 126 0.82 -30.55 -3.97
N LYS A 127 0.01 -31.09 -4.88
CA LYS A 127 -0.72 -32.35 -4.65
C LYS A 127 0.22 -33.55 -4.40
N HIS A 128 1.22 -33.70 -5.26
CA HIS A 128 2.24 -34.77 -5.20
C HIS A 128 3.63 -34.18 -4.92
N ASN A 129 4.55 -35.00 -4.41
CA ASN A 129 5.93 -34.58 -4.22
C ASN A 129 6.53 -34.10 -5.55
N ARG A 130 7.06 -32.87 -5.57
CA ARG A 130 7.66 -32.30 -6.76
C ARG A 130 8.75 -31.30 -6.39
N HIS A 131 9.86 -31.31 -7.13
CA HIS A 131 10.98 -30.38 -6.95
C HIS A 131 11.48 -30.25 -5.50
N GLY A 132 11.57 -31.38 -4.78
CA GLY A 132 12.02 -31.41 -3.38
C GLY A 132 11.00 -30.89 -2.36
N ARG A 133 9.78 -30.55 -2.77
CA ARG A 133 8.66 -30.19 -1.88
C ARG A 133 7.80 -31.43 -1.61
N ILE A 134 7.40 -31.59 -0.36
CA ILE A 134 6.42 -32.60 0.05
C ILE A 134 5.05 -32.22 -0.50
N GLY A 135 4.32 -33.21 -1.02
CA GLY A 135 2.96 -33.03 -1.50
C GLY A 135 1.92 -33.28 -0.41
N MET A 136 0.72 -32.73 -0.59
CA MET A 136 -0.40 -32.84 0.36
C MET A 136 -0.79 -34.30 0.66
N LEU A 137 -0.71 -35.20 -0.33
CA LEU A 137 -0.98 -36.64 -0.15
C LEU A 137 -0.04 -37.32 0.85
N GLU A 138 1.17 -36.80 1.04
CA GLU A 138 2.13 -37.33 2.02
C GLU A 138 2.15 -36.50 3.32
N LEU A 139 1.97 -35.19 3.20
CA LEU A 139 2.00 -34.27 4.34
C LEU A 139 0.85 -34.53 5.33
N ILE A 140 -0.38 -34.66 4.84
CA ILE A 140 -1.57 -34.80 5.70
C ILE A 140 -1.48 -36.06 6.58
N PRO A 141 -1.21 -37.27 6.04
CA PRO A 141 -1.09 -38.47 6.86
C PRO A 141 0.03 -38.39 7.92
N LYS A 142 1.17 -37.75 7.60
CA LYS A 142 2.26 -37.56 8.55
C LYS A 142 1.84 -36.67 9.73
N LEU A 143 1.12 -35.59 9.47
CA LEU A 143 0.63 -34.70 10.52
C LEU A 143 -0.45 -35.38 11.37
N ASP A 144 -1.33 -36.18 10.77
CA ASP A 144 -2.31 -37.00 11.49
C ASP A 144 -1.65 -38.00 12.45
N GLU A 145 -0.64 -38.72 11.97
CA GLU A 145 0.14 -39.68 12.78
C GLU A 145 0.86 -38.96 13.94
N LEU A 146 1.52 -37.84 13.65
CA LEU A 146 2.20 -37.04 14.66
C LEU A 146 1.23 -36.56 15.75
N TRP A 147 0.04 -36.07 15.37
CA TRP A 147 -0.98 -35.65 16.33
C TRP A 147 -1.46 -36.80 17.23
N LYS A 148 -1.68 -37.99 16.67
CA LYS A 148 -2.18 -39.15 17.42
C LYS A 148 -1.14 -39.77 18.35
N ILE A 149 0.12 -39.82 17.92
CA ILE A 149 1.18 -40.53 18.65
C ILE A 149 1.92 -39.59 19.62
N LYS A 150 2.15 -38.33 19.22
CA LYS A 150 3.01 -37.38 19.93
C LYS A 150 2.28 -36.11 20.38
N GLN A 151 0.99 -36.22 20.70
CA GLN A 151 0.15 -35.07 21.03
C GLN A 151 0.74 -34.17 22.12
N ASN A 152 1.23 -34.77 23.22
CA ASN A 152 1.80 -34.02 24.34
C ASN A 152 3.07 -33.25 23.93
N ASP A 153 3.92 -33.85 23.10
CA ASP A 153 5.14 -33.20 22.60
C ASP A 153 4.77 -32.01 21.68
N ILE A 154 3.74 -32.17 20.86
CA ILE A 154 3.22 -31.10 19.98
C ILE A 154 2.67 -29.95 20.81
N ILE A 155 1.84 -30.23 21.83
CA ILE A 155 1.26 -29.19 22.70
C ILE A 155 2.38 -28.41 23.38
N LYS A 156 3.38 -29.10 23.95
CA LYS A 156 4.52 -28.46 24.58
C LYS A 156 5.32 -27.60 23.59
N SER A 157 5.58 -28.11 22.39
CA SER A 157 6.29 -27.33 21.35
C SER A 157 5.48 -26.09 20.93
N ALA A 158 4.16 -26.21 20.81
CA ALA A 158 3.28 -25.09 20.46
C ALA A 158 3.23 -24.02 21.56
N GLU A 159 3.32 -24.43 22.83
CA GLU A 159 3.46 -23.53 23.98
C GLU A 159 4.79 -22.78 23.95
N GLU A 160 5.90 -23.49 23.79
CA GLU A 160 7.24 -22.88 23.67
C GLU A 160 7.32 -21.89 22.50
N ILE A 161 6.70 -22.21 21.35
CA ILE A 161 6.58 -21.31 20.20
C ILE A 161 5.80 -20.03 20.58
N SER A 162 4.66 -20.19 21.25
CA SER A 162 3.78 -19.07 21.60
C SER A 162 4.41 -18.14 22.64
N GLU A 163 5.10 -18.68 23.66
CA GLU A 163 5.81 -17.92 24.68
C GLU A 163 7.00 -17.13 24.10
N ASN A 164 7.73 -17.73 23.15
CA ASN A 164 8.81 -17.05 22.45
C ASN A 164 8.30 -15.86 21.61
N LEU A 165 7.17 -16.01 20.94
CA LEU A 165 6.53 -14.92 20.18
C LEU A 165 6.12 -13.75 21.08
N GLN A 166 5.55 -14.04 22.25
CA GLN A 166 5.22 -13.01 23.24
C GLN A 166 6.48 -12.29 23.75
N THR A 167 7.58 -13.02 23.98
CA THR A 167 8.85 -12.44 24.45
C THR A 167 9.51 -11.54 23.41
N LEU A 168 9.45 -11.92 22.12
CA LEU A 168 9.94 -11.07 21.02
C LEU A 168 9.25 -9.71 20.98
N SER A 169 7.97 -9.64 21.39
CA SER A 169 7.22 -8.40 21.45
C SER A 169 7.61 -7.45 22.61
N HIS A 170 8.49 -7.88 23.54
CA HIS A 170 8.78 -7.15 24.80
C HIS A 170 10.26 -6.80 25.03
N SER A 171 11.20 -7.14 24.12
CA SER A 171 12.62 -6.81 24.31
C SER A 171 12.91 -5.34 23.94
N HIS A 172 12.98 -4.46 24.94
CA HIS A 172 13.06 -3.01 24.73
C HIS A 172 14.25 -2.37 25.44
N MET A 173 15.43 -2.50 24.85
CA MET A 173 16.51 -1.58 25.15
C MET A 173 16.49 -0.47 24.11
N ALA A 174 15.95 0.69 24.48
CA ALA A 174 15.96 1.86 23.62
C ALA A 174 17.42 2.26 23.30
N VAL A 175 17.66 2.62 22.04
CA VAL A 175 18.95 3.13 21.56
C VAL A 175 18.73 4.55 21.06
N LEU A 176 19.67 5.46 21.31
CA LEU A 176 19.59 6.80 20.76
C LEU A 176 19.80 6.74 19.24
N LEU A 177 18.78 7.10 18.47
CA LEU A 177 18.90 7.33 17.04
C LEU A 177 19.46 8.72 16.78
N THR A 178 20.43 8.82 15.89
CA THR A 178 21.03 10.09 15.44
C THR A 178 20.86 10.22 13.92
N PRO A 179 21.07 11.42 13.33
CA PRO A 179 20.98 11.61 11.88
C PRO A 179 21.86 10.68 11.02
N GLU A 180 22.89 10.04 11.60
CA GLU A 180 23.70 9.03 10.91
C GLU A 180 22.89 7.80 10.44
N ILE A 181 21.72 7.55 11.04
CA ILE A 181 20.84 6.45 10.66
C ILE A 181 20.39 6.57 9.19
N PHE A 182 20.23 7.79 8.67
CA PHE A 182 19.85 8.02 7.28
C PHE A 182 20.94 7.57 6.32
N LYS A 183 22.21 7.88 6.64
CA LYS A 183 23.36 7.45 5.85
C LYS A 183 23.52 5.93 5.90
N LYS A 184 23.27 5.30 7.05
CA LYS A 184 23.25 3.83 7.16
C LYS A 184 22.18 3.22 6.25
N ALA A 185 20.95 3.72 6.30
CA ALA A 185 19.86 3.26 5.44
C ALA A 185 20.18 3.44 3.95
N TYR A 186 20.68 4.61 3.57
CA TYR A 186 21.11 4.90 2.21
C TYR A 186 22.19 3.93 1.72
N ASN A 187 23.21 3.66 2.53
CA ASN A 187 24.27 2.72 2.15
C ASN A 187 23.74 1.29 1.94
N GLU A 188 22.83 0.84 2.81
CA GLU A 188 22.15 -0.46 2.65
C GLU A 188 21.36 -0.53 1.33
N LEU A 189 20.57 0.50 1.03
CA LEU A 189 19.81 0.61 -0.22
C LEU A 189 20.71 0.69 -1.46
N SER A 190 21.74 1.54 -1.41
CA SER A 190 22.72 1.74 -2.48
C SER A 190 23.44 0.43 -2.82
N SER A 191 23.77 -0.39 -1.82
CA SER A 191 24.40 -1.70 -2.03
C SER A 191 23.51 -2.71 -2.75
N ARG A 192 22.17 -2.56 -2.64
CA ARG A 192 21.16 -3.44 -3.24
C ARG A 192 20.58 -2.89 -4.54
N PHE A 193 20.90 -1.64 -4.89
CA PHE A 193 20.33 -0.97 -6.05
C PHE A 193 20.79 -1.60 -7.37
N ASP A 194 19.84 -1.97 -8.22
CA ASP A 194 20.12 -2.46 -9.57
C ASP A 194 20.37 -1.26 -10.50
N ARG A 195 21.63 -0.96 -10.77
CA ARG A 195 22.03 0.17 -11.64
C ARG A 195 21.57 0.03 -13.09
N LEU A 196 21.34 -1.19 -13.57
CA LEU A 196 20.93 -1.42 -14.95
C LEU A 196 19.43 -1.22 -15.13
N ASN A 197 18.64 -1.82 -14.25
CA ASN A 197 17.18 -1.90 -14.41
C ASN A 197 16.40 -1.06 -13.38
N GLY A 198 17.06 -0.38 -12.45
CA GLY A 198 16.39 0.25 -11.31
C GLY A 198 15.78 -0.76 -10.33
N GLY A 199 15.28 -0.26 -9.21
CA GLY A 199 14.79 -1.09 -8.11
C GLY A 199 15.89 -1.65 -7.22
N PHE A 200 15.49 -2.46 -6.24
CA PHE A 200 16.36 -2.99 -5.20
C PHE A 200 16.29 -4.51 -5.12
N GLY A 201 17.44 -5.16 -5.04
CA GLY A 201 17.54 -6.61 -4.98
C GLY A 201 17.41 -7.30 -6.34
N THR A 202 17.15 -8.60 -6.30
CA THR A 202 17.02 -9.48 -7.48
C THR A 202 15.53 -9.67 -7.82
N SER A 203 15.20 -10.71 -8.58
CA SER A 203 13.81 -11.17 -8.77
C SER A 203 13.28 -11.92 -7.54
N PRO A 204 11.97 -11.86 -7.25
CA PRO A 204 10.99 -10.91 -7.81
C PRO A 204 11.24 -9.46 -7.32
N LYS A 205 10.83 -8.46 -8.12
CA LYS A 205 10.98 -7.03 -7.81
C LYS A 205 9.65 -6.36 -7.48
N PHE A 206 9.59 -5.70 -6.33
CA PHE A 206 8.43 -4.92 -5.87
C PHE A 206 8.69 -3.42 -6.04
N PRO A 207 7.65 -2.59 -6.33
CA PRO A 207 7.80 -1.15 -6.50
C PRO A 207 8.31 -0.41 -5.24
N THR A 208 7.83 -0.77 -4.05
CA THR A 208 8.21 -0.19 -2.74
C THR A 208 8.32 1.35 -2.72
N PRO A 209 7.24 2.11 -3.02
CA PRO A 209 7.35 3.56 -3.28
C PRO A 209 7.87 4.37 -2.08
N HIS A 210 7.61 3.93 -0.85
CA HIS A 210 8.15 4.55 0.37
C HIS A 210 9.68 4.55 0.45
N VAL A 211 10.35 3.57 -0.15
CA VAL A 211 11.82 3.57 -0.30
C VAL A 211 12.25 4.72 -1.22
N LEU A 212 11.51 4.96 -2.30
CA LEU A 212 11.80 6.03 -3.26
C LEU A 212 11.56 7.41 -2.65
N THR A 213 10.47 7.59 -1.90
CA THR A 213 10.20 8.81 -1.14
C THR A 213 11.30 9.10 -0.11
N PHE A 214 11.79 8.08 0.61
CA PHE A 214 12.93 8.23 1.51
C PHE A 214 14.20 8.68 0.78
N LEU A 215 14.54 8.05 -0.35
CA LEU A 215 15.74 8.43 -1.12
C LEU A 215 15.62 9.84 -1.71
N LEU A 216 14.43 10.28 -2.10
CA LEU A 216 14.19 11.64 -2.58
C LEU A 216 14.38 12.67 -1.44
N ARG A 217 13.92 12.35 -0.23
CA ARG A 217 14.19 13.15 0.99
C ARG A 217 15.69 13.17 1.31
N TYR A 218 16.36 12.03 1.19
CA TYR A 218 17.81 11.93 1.38
C TYR A 218 18.58 12.82 0.40
N TRP A 219 18.24 12.76 -0.90
CA TRP A 219 18.78 13.66 -1.92
C TRP A 219 18.56 15.13 -1.53
N LYS A 220 17.33 15.50 -1.16
CA LYS A 220 17.01 16.89 -0.82
C LYS A 220 17.86 17.40 0.35
N LYS A 221 18.05 16.57 1.38
CA LYS A 221 18.79 16.91 2.61
C LYS A 221 20.30 16.93 2.42
N TYR A 222 20.86 15.92 1.76
CA TYR A 222 22.31 15.72 1.67
C TYR A 222 22.91 16.14 0.32
N LYS A 223 22.07 16.53 -0.65
CA LYS A 223 22.46 16.87 -2.03
C LYS A 223 23.23 15.75 -2.74
N ASP A 224 22.91 14.50 -2.41
CA ASP A 224 23.50 13.33 -3.07
C ASP A 224 22.70 12.97 -4.33
N GLU A 225 23.21 13.40 -5.49
CA GLU A 225 22.61 13.16 -6.81
C GLU A 225 22.43 11.66 -7.13
N ASN A 226 23.22 10.76 -6.50
CA ASN A 226 23.00 9.33 -6.71
C ASN A 226 21.67 8.87 -6.11
N ALA A 227 21.21 9.47 -5.00
CA ALA A 227 19.93 9.13 -4.41
C ALA A 227 18.77 9.54 -5.34
N LEU A 228 18.84 10.73 -5.97
CA LEU A 228 17.87 11.13 -6.99
C LEU A 228 17.94 10.19 -8.21
N HIS A 229 19.15 9.86 -8.67
CA HIS A 229 19.33 8.92 -9.78
C HIS A 229 18.68 7.56 -9.51
N MET A 230 18.81 7.01 -8.30
CA MET A 230 18.16 5.74 -7.92
C MET A 230 16.63 5.83 -8.05
N VAL A 231 16.05 6.95 -7.61
CA VAL A 231 14.61 7.20 -7.68
C VAL A 231 14.14 7.31 -9.13
N GLU A 232 14.75 8.21 -9.90
CA GLU A 232 14.40 8.45 -11.31
C GLU A 232 14.58 7.20 -12.16
N LYS A 233 15.69 6.48 -11.99
CA LYS A 233 15.97 5.24 -12.72
C LYS A 233 14.93 4.18 -12.39
N THR A 234 14.55 4.03 -11.13
CA THR A 234 13.55 3.02 -10.72
C THR A 234 12.17 3.34 -11.29
N LEU A 235 11.66 4.56 -11.09
CA LEU A 235 10.36 4.97 -11.61
C LEU A 235 10.32 4.88 -13.15
N THR A 236 11.36 5.37 -13.82
CA THR A 236 11.45 5.30 -15.28
C THR A 236 11.39 3.87 -15.78
N GLN A 237 12.18 2.95 -15.20
CA GLN A 237 12.21 1.57 -15.66
C GLN A 237 10.88 0.84 -15.38
N MET A 238 10.21 1.14 -14.27
CA MET A 238 8.86 0.61 -14.03
C MET A 238 7.84 1.12 -15.05
N ARG A 239 7.83 2.43 -15.36
CA ARG A 239 6.88 3.00 -16.35
C ARG A 239 7.10 2.46 -17.76
N LEU A 240 8.36 2.19 -18.12
CA LEU A 240 8.72 1.63 -19.42
C LEU A 240 8.52 0.12 -19.50
N GLY A 241 8.57 -0.58 -18.36
CA GLY A 241 8.40 -2.03 -18.27
C GLY A 241 6.97 -2.53 -18.48
N GLY A 242 6.81 -3.85 -18.48
CA GLY A 242 5.53 -4.53 -18.51
C GLY A 242 4.80 -4.57 -17.16
N ILE A 243 5.46 -4.17 -16.06
CA ILE A 243 4.78 -3.91 -14.78
C ILE A 243 3.77 -2.75 -14.89
N TYR A 244 3.94 -1.86 -15.85
CA TYR A 244 2.95 -0.83 -16.17
C TYR A 244 2.08 -1.27 -17.35
N ASP A 245 0.76 -1.24 -17.18
CA ASP A 245 -0.18 -1.53 -18.27
C ASP A 245 -0.17 -0.38 -19.28
N GLN A 246 0.56 -0.57 -20.39
CA GLN A 246 0.74 0.44 -21.44
C GLN A 246 -0.55 0.85 -22.14
N ILE A 247 -1.64 0.07 -22.02
CA ILE A 247 -2.90 0.30 -22.74
C ILE A 247 -4.00 0.83 -21.81
N GLY A 248 -4.16 0.25 -20.62
CA GLY A 248 -5.20 0.65 -19.65
C GLY A 248 -4.70 1.42 -18.45
N PHE A 249 -3.39 1.65 -18.36
CA PHE A 249 -2.71 2.29 -17.25
C PHE A 249 -2.81 1.51 -15.93
N GLY A 250 -2.15 2.05 -14.91
CA GLY A 250 -2.03 1.41 -13.61
C GLY A 250 -0.90 0.38 -13.58
N PHE A 251 -0.35 0.19 -12.39
CA PHE A 251 0.74 -0.73 -12.13
C PHE A 251 0.23 -2.07 -11.66
N HIS A 252 0.81 -3.13 -12.20
CA HIS A 252 0.76 -4.46 -11.63
C HIS A 252 1.59 -4.52 -10.33
N ARG A 253 1.25 -5.44 -9.43
CA ARG A 253 1.77 -5.46 -8.06
C ARG A 253 3.29 -5.62 -7.98
N TYR A 254 3.85 -6.53 -8.77
CA TYR A 254 5.30 -6.76 -8.81
C TYR A 254 5.74 -7.46 -10.10
N SER A 255 7.04 -7.40 -10.38
CA SER A 255 7.65 -8.13 -11.50
C SER A 255 8.27 -9.44 -11.01
N THR A 256 8.02 -10.54 -11.71
CA THR A 256 8.70 -11.82 -11.47
C THR A 256 10.16 -11.79 -11.87
N ASP A 257 10.52 -10.93 -12.83
CA ASP A 257 11.87 -10.76 -13.31
C ASP A 257 12.57 -9.54 -12.68
N LYS A 258 13.83 -9.35 -13.06
CA LYS A 258 14.65 -8.22 -12.61
C LYS A 258 14.54 -6.98 -13.51
N ILE A 259 13.89 -7.06 -14.67
CA ILE A 259 13.89 -6.00 -15.70
C ILE A 259 12.55 -5.26 -15.79
N TRP A 260 11.60 -5.59 -14.90
CA TRP A 260 10.24 -5.03 -14.87
C TRP A 260 9.38 -5.42 -16.08
N LEU A 261 9.71 -6.51 -16.79
CA LEU A 261 8.98 -6.92 -17.98
C LEU A 261 7.80 -7.84 -17.62
N VAL A 262 8.03 -8.89 -16.84
CA VAL A 262 7.03 -9.94 -16.57
C VAL A 262 6.30 -9.68 -15.25
N PRO A 263 5.11 -9.04 -15.26
CA PRO A 263 4.35 -8.78 -14.04
C PRO A 263 3.73 -10.07 -13.48
N HIS A 264 3.42 -10.05 -12.19
CA HIS A 264 2.20 -10.70 -11.72
C HIS A 264 1.05 -9.73 -11.93
N PHE A 265 0.08 -10.11 -12.77
CA PHE A 265 -0.87 -9.17 -13.38
C PHE A 265 -1.92 -8.58 -12.43
N GLU A 266 -1.90 -8.97 -11.16
CA GLU A 266 -2.69 -8.38 -10.09
C GLU A 266 -2.44 -6.86 -9.99
N LYS A 267 -3.50 -6.08 -9.73
CA LYS A 267 -3.40 -4.64 -9.47
C LYS A 267 -4.05 -4.29 -8.14
N MET A 268 -3.26 -3.72 -7.24
CA MET A 268 -3.69 -3.36 -5.89
C MET A 268 -3.94 -1.85 -5.77
N LEU A 269 -4.98 -1.48 -5.03
CA LEU A 269 -5.31 -0.07 -4.78
C LEU A 269 -4.16 0.68 -4.09
N TYR A 270 -3.54 0.07 -3.07
CA TYR A 270 -2.46 0.69 -2.31
C TYR A 270 -1.21 0.94 -3.18
N ASP A 271 -0.91 0.06 -4.15
CA ASP A 271 0.22 0.25 -5.07
C ASP A 271 -0.03 1.47 -5.96
N GLN A 272 -1.26 1.63 -6.47
CA GLN A 272 -1.64 2.81 -7.26
C GLN A 272 -1.50 4.10 -6.44
N ALA A 273 -1.98 4.09 -5.20
CA ALA A 273 -1.92 5.23 -4.30
C ALA A 273 -0.48 5.67 -4.01
N LEU A 274 0.36 4.73 -3.56
CA LEU A 274 1.73 5.02 -3.16
C LEU A 274 2.61 5.39 -4.36
N LEU A 275 2.41 4.75 -5.52
CA LEU A 275 3.12 5.13 -6.75
C LEU A 275 2.71 6.51 -7.23
N THR A 276 1.42 6.86 -7.19
CA THR A 276 0.96 8.20 -7.54
C THR A 276 1.68 9.26 -6.70
N ILE A 277 1.79 9.06 -5.39
CA ILE A 277 2.51 9.97 -4.49
C ILE A 277 3.98 10.08 -4.89
N ALA A 278 4.68 8.95 -5.12
CA ALA A 278 6.09 8.96 -5.50
C ALA A 278 6.34 9.67 -6.85
N TYR A 279 5.50 9.44 -7.86
CA TYR A 279 5.60 10.13 -9.14
C TYR A 279 5.35 11.64 -9.01
N LEU A 280 4.38 12.06 -8.20
CA LEU A 280 4.11 13.47 -7.94
C LEU A 280 5.25 14.13 -7.15
N ASP A 281 5.83 13.46 -6.17
CA ASP A 281 6.98 13.95 -5.41
C ASP A 281 8.19 14.18 -6.32
N VAL A 282 8.48 13.23 -7.21
CA VAL A 282 9.60 13.37 -8.17
C VAL A 282 9.29 14.44 -9.22
N TYR A 283 8.04 14.58 -9.65
CA TYR A 283 7.65 15.72 -10.49
C TYR A 283 7.86 17.07 -9.79
N GLN A 284 7.49 17.19 -8.52
CA GLN A 284 7.74 18.41 -7.75
C GLN A 284 9.24 18.72 -7.65
N ALA A 285 10.08 17.69 -7.51
CA ALA A 285 11.52 17.81 -7.38
C ALA A 285 12.25 18.14 -8.70
N THR A 286 11.84 17.52 -9.81
CA THR A 286 12.57 17.56 -11.09
C THR A 286 11.91 18.43 -12.15
N LYS A 287 10.60 18.69 -12.03
CA LYS A 287 9.75 19.31 -13.06
C LYS A 287 9.67 18.55 -14.38
N ASN A 288 10.04 17.28 -14.38
CA ASN A 288 9.93 16.43 -15.57
C ASN A 288 8.48 15.93 -15.74
N ASP A 289 7.81 16.39 -16.80
CA ASP A 289 6.42 16.08 -17.10
C ASP A 289 6.16 14.57 -17.35
N PHE A 290 7.20 13.77 -17.62
CA PHE A 290 7.07 12.30 -17.68
C PHE A 290 6.46 11.72 -16.39
N TYR A 291 6.93 12.19 -15.22
CA TYR A 291 6.42 11.70 -13.93
C TYR A 291 5.02 12.23 -13.64
N LYS A 292 4.75 13.49 -14.01
CA LYS A 292 3.41 14.09 -13.92
C LYS A 292 2.39 13.30 -14.72
N GLN A 293 2.71 13.02 -15.98
CA GLN A 293 1.83 12.30 -16.90
C GLN A 293 1.57 10.88 -16.38
N THR A 294 2.61 10.20 -15.89
CA THR A 294 2.45 8.88 -15.27
C THR A 294 1.50 8.90 -14.07
N ALA A 295 1.62 9.88 -13.17
CA ALA A 295 0.71 10.02 -12.04
C ALA A 295 -0.75 10.25 -12.48
N ILE A 296 -0.97 11.09 -13.51
CA ILE A 296 -2.30 11.35 -14.08
C ILE A 296 -2.91 10.07 -14.66
N GLU A 297 -2.11 9.25 -15.36
CA GLU A 297 -2.56 7.99 -15.94
C GLU A 297 -2.93 6.94 -14.88
N ILE A 298 -2.17 6.86 -13.78
CA ILE A 298 -2.52 6.01 -12.62
C ILE A 298 -3.87 6.44 -12.04
N LEU A 299 -4.05 7.74 -11.79
CA LEU A 299 -5.31 8.28 -11.26
C LEU A 299 -6.49 8.04 -12.21
N GLU A 300 -6.25 8.10 -13.52
CA GLU A 300 -7.26 7.80 -14.51
C GLU A 300 -7.63 6.30 -14.55
N TYR A 301 -6.65 5.40 -14.39
CA TYR A 301 -6.93 3.97 -14.18
C TYR A 301 -7.83 3.77 -12.95
N VAL A 302 -7.45 4.33 -11.80
CA VAL A 302 -8.23 4.22 -10.56
C VAL A 302 -9.65 4.75 -10.76
N ARG A 303 -9.81 5.92 -11.38
CA ARG A 303 -11.11 6.54 -11.64
C ARG A 303 -12.00 5.71 -12.57
N ARG A 304 -11.42 5.11 -13.63
CA ARG A 304 -12.19 4.33 -14.63
C ARG A 304 -12.54 2.93 -14.14
N VAL A 305 -11.62 2.29 -13.42
CA VAL A 305 -11.68 0.84 -13.17
C VAL A 305 -11.96 0.52 -11.71
N MET A 306 -11.29 1.22 -10.79
CA MET A 306 -11.34 0.90 -9.35
C MET A 306 -12.41 1.70 -8.60
N MET A 307 -12.88 2.82 -9.14
CA MET A 307 -13.87 3.65 -8.47
C MET A 307 -15.23 2.95 -8.41
N SER A 308 -15.79 2.84 -7.21
CA SER A 308 -17.10 2.28 -6.96
C SER A 308 -18.21 3.28 -7.37
N PRO A 309 -19.44 2.81 -7.62
CA PRO A 309 -20.58 3.69 -7.88
C PRO A 309 -20.88 4.69 -6.74
N ASN A 310 -20.39 4.42 -5.52
CA ASN A 310 -20.58 5.28 -4.35
C ASN A 310 -19.46 6.33 -4.19
N GLY A 311 -18.49 6.39 -5.12
CA GLY A 311 -17.40 7.37 -5.09
C GLY A 311 -16.23 7.00 -4.17
N THR A 312 -16.12 5.73 -3.76
CA THR A 312 -14.94 5.13 -3.10
C THR A 312 -14.18 4.24 -4.07
N PHE A 313 -13.22 3.43 -3.59
CA PHE A 313 -12.38 2.58 -4.41
C PHE A 313 -12.43 1.12 -3.95
N PHE A 314 -12.55 0.22 -4.93
CA PHE A 314 -12.41 -1.23 -4.77
C PHE A 314 -10.96 -1.62 -4.48
N SER A 315 -10.75 -2.78 -3.85
CA SER A 315 -9.45 -3.15 -3.26
C SER A 315 -8.45 -3.64 -4.31
N ALA A 316 -8.88 -4.48 -5.26
CA ALA A 316 -7.98 -5.09 -6.24
C ALA A 316 -8.65 -5.56 -7.54
N GLU A 317 -7.82 -5.78 -8.58
CA GLU A 317 -8.13 -6.61 -9.74
C GLU A 317 -7.24 -7.85 -9.77
N ASP A 318 -7.83 -8.99 -10.10
CA ASP A 318 -7.19 -10.30 -10.17
C ASP A 318 -6.09 -10.35 -11.25
N ALA A 319 -5.08 -11.18 -11.02
CA ALA A 319 -4.08 -11.52 -12.02
C ALA A 319 -4.66 -12.38 -13.14
N ASP A 320 -5.67 -13.19 -12.82
CA ASP A 320 -6.24 -14.17 -13.72
C ASP A 320 -7.52 -13.66 -14.42
N SER A 321 -7.65 -14.02 -15.69
CA SER A 321 -8.92 -13.91 -16.44
C SER A 321 -9.13 -15.21 -17.20
N GLU A 322 -10.32 -15.80 -17.07
CA GLU A 322 -10.60 -17.14 -17.61
C GLU A 322 -9.61 -18.22 -17.12
N ASN A 323 -9.26 -18.18 -15.84
CA ASN A 323 -8.28 -19.07 -15.18
C ASN A 323 -6.88 -19.05 -15.81
N GLN A 324 -6.51 -17.95 -16.47
CA GLN A 324 -5.20 -17.74 -17.07
C GLN A 324 -4.64 -16.39 -16.64
N GLU A 325 -3.45 -16.43 -16.05
CA GLU A 325 -2.73 -15.23 -15.61
C GLU A 325 -2.41 -14.34 -16.84
N GLY A 326 -2.74 -13.05 -16.74
CA GLY A 326 -2.36 -12.05 -17.74
C GLY A 326 -3.15 -12.06 -19.05
N LYS A 327 -4.01 -13.06 -19.31
CA LYS A 327 -4.73 -13.21 -20.60
C LYS A 327 -5.47 -11.92 -21.05
N PHE A 328 -6.08 -11.19 -20.13
CA PHE A 328 -6.73 -9.91 -20.42
C PHE A 328 -5.76 -8.85 -20.99
N TYR A 329 -4.49 -8.85 -20.57
CA TYR A 329 -3.50 -7.82 -20.85
C TYR A 329 -2.59 -8.12 -22.06
N LEU A 330 -2.45 -9.40 -22.40
CA LEU A 330 -1.53 -9.90 -23.42
C LEU A 330 -2.03 -9.69 -24.85
N TRP A 331 -1.11 -9.49 -25.81
CA TRP A 331 -1.47 -9.22 -27.22
C TRP A 331 -0.70 -10.09 -28.21
N THR A 332 -1.41 -10.66 -29.18
CA THR A 332 -0.76 -11.19 -30.40
C THR A 332 -0.48 -10.06 -31.39
N LEU A 333 0.49 -10.26 -32.30
CA LEU A 333 0.73 -9.28 -33.36
C LEU A 333 -0.47 -9.15 -34.31
N ASP A 334 -1.19 -10.25 -34.56
CA ASP A 334 -2.35 -10.26 -35.44
C ASP A 334 -3.48 -9.39 -34.87
N GLU A 335 -3.77 -9.47 -33.56
CA GLU A 335 -4.73 -8.58 -32.91
C GLU A 335 -4.34 -7.10 -33.05
N ILE A 336 -3.05 -6.77 -32.89
CA ILE A 336 -2.56 -5.39 -33.04
C ILE A 336 -2.74 -4.92 -34.49
N LYS A 337 -2.38 -5.76 -35.47
CA LYS A 337 -2.49 -5.45 -36.90
C LYS A 337 -3.93 -5.27 -37.35
N GLU A 338 -4.82 -6.16 -36.93
CA GLU A 338 -6.25 -6.09 -37.24
C GLU A 338 -6.89 -4.83 -36.63
N THR A 339 -6.49 -4.46 -35.41
CA THR A 339 -7.07 -3.30 -34.70
C THR A 339 -6.58 -1.96 -35.26
N LEU A 340 -5.31 -1.88 -35.62
CA LEU A 340 -4.65 -0.60 -35.95
C LEU A 340 -4.47 -0.36 -37.45
N GLY A 341 -4.48 -1.42 -38.27
CA GLY A 341 -4.25 -1.32 -39.70
C GLY A 341 -2.90 -0.66 -40.01
N LYS A 342 -2.94 0.47 -40.73
CA LYS A 342 -1.73 1.18 -41.20
C LYS A 342 -0.81 1.69 -40.08
N ASP A 343 -1.34 1.89 -38.87
CA ASP A 343 -0.56 2.40 -37.73
C ASP A 343 0.04 1.25 -36.90
N ALA A 344 -0.18 -0.02 -37.27
CA ALA A 344 0.24 -1.18 -36.49
C ALA A 344 1.76 -1.32 -36.35
N GLU A 345 2.52 -1.19 -37.42
CA GLU A 345 3.99 -1.37 -37.39
C GLU A 345 4.66 -0.36 -36.46
N LEU A 346 4.21 0.91 -36.48
CA LEU A 346 4.66 1.95 -35.56
C LEU A 346 4.47 1.52 -34.09
N VAL A 347 3.32 0.94 -33.78
CA VAL A 347 2.94 0.58 -32.41
C VAL A 347 3.63 -0.71 -31.97
N ILE A 348 3.82 -1.67 -32.87
CA ILE A 348 4.60 -2.89 -32.66
C ILE A 348 6.05 -2.51 -32.31
N ASP A 349 6.65 -1.58 -33.06
CA ASP A 349 8.01 -1.10 -32.80
C ASP A 349 8.12 -0.30 -31.50
N TYR A 350 7.14 0.57 -31.21
CA TYR A 350 7.14 1.40 -30.01
C TYR A 350 7.00 0.55 -28.74
N PHE A 351 6.05 -0.39 -28.73
CA PHE A 351 5.79 -1.29 -27.60
C PHE A 351 6.58 -2.60 -27.62
N ASN A 352 7.62 -2.67 -28.47
CA ASN A 352 8.57 -3.77 -28.54
C ASN A 352 7.88 -5.16 -28.56
N ALA A 353 6.84 -5.29 -29.39
CA ALA A 353 6.10 -6.54 -29.54
C ALA A 353 6.83 -7.46 -30.55
N GLU A 354 6.98 -8.73 -30.18
CA GLU A 354 7.77 -9.72 -30.91
C GLU A 354 6.89 -10.73 -31.64
N SER A 355 7.35 -11.19 -32.81
CA SER A 355 6.61 -12.15 -33.65
C SER A 355 6.43 -13.52 -33.00
N GLY A 356 7.34 -13.93 -32.12
CA GLY A 356 7.23 -15.15 -31.31
C GLY A 356 6.56 -14.95 -29.95
N GLY A 357 6.06 -13.75 -29.65
CA GLY A 357 5.67 -13.37 -28.29
C GLY A 357 6.87 -13.18 -27.35
N ASN A 358 6.63 -12.49 -26.23
CA ASN A 358 7.62 -12.28 -25.17
C ASN A 358 7.12 -12.72 -23.78
N TRP A 359 5.92 -13.32 -23.71
CA TRP A 359 5.35 -13.93 -22.52
C TRP A 359 5.59 -15.45 -22.51
N ILE A 360 6.05 -15.96 -21.38
CA ILE A 360 6.11 -17.39 -21.09
C ILE A 360 5.37 -17.59 -19.77
N ASP A 361 4.35 -18.44 -19.81
CA ASP A 361 3.59 -18.81 -18.62
C ASP A 361 4.54 -19.39 -17.55
N PRO A 362 4.63 -18.79 -16.35
CA PRO A 362 5.57 -19.22 -15.33
C PRO A 362 5.21 -20.57 -14.69
N VAL A 363 3.95 -21.00 -14.76
CA VAL A 363 3.46 -22.26 -14.20
C VAL A 363 3.63 -23.41 -15.19
N HIS A 364 3.20 -23.20 -16.43
CA HIS A 364 3.17 -24.25 -17.45
C HIS A 364 4.39 -24.24 -18.37
N GLY A 365 5.14 -23.13 -18.45
CA GLY A 365 6.31 -22.97 -19.32
C GLY A 365 5.95 -22.84 -20.81
N ASN A 366 4.67 -22.65 -21.14
CA ASN A 366 4.19 -22.56 -22.52
C ASN A 366 4.33 -21.12 -23.05
N ASN A 367 4.81 -21.00 -24.29
CA ASN A 367 4.75 -19.75 -25.04
C ASN A 367 3.43 -19.71 -25.82
N THR A 368 2.62 -18.68 -25.56
CA THR A 368 1.32 -18.45 -26.20
C THR A 368 1.40 -17.54 -27.43
N ASN A 369 2.60 -17.21 -27.91
CA ASN A 369 2.88 -16.21 -28.96
C ASN A 369 2.27 -14.83 -28.65
N THR A 370 2.10 -14.53 -27.37
CA THR A 370 1.55 -13.25 -26.91
C THR A 370 2.63 -12.36 -26.33
N ASN A 371 2.36 -11.06 -26.32
CA ASN A 371 3.29 -10.02 -25.91
C ASN A 371 2.73 -9.25 -24.71
N ILE A 372 3.62 -9.05 -23.75
CA ILE A 372 3.57 -7.94 -22.81
C ILE A 372 4.14 -6.71 -23.53
N LEU A 373 3.28 -5.72 -23.73
CA LEU A 373 3.65 -4.46 -24.35
C LEU A 373 4.52 -3.64 -23.38
N HIS A 374 5.67 -3.18 -23.84
CA HIS A 374 6.63 -2.41 -23.04
C HIS A 374 7.49 -1.51 -23.93
N ILE A 375 8.07 -0.46 -23.37
CA ILE A 375 8.81 0.55 -24.13
C ILE A 375 10.30 0.33 -23.96
N LYS A 376 11.02 0.17 -25.08
CA LYS A 376 12.48 0.01 -25.10
C LYS A 376 13.22 1.15 -25.80
N LYS A 377 12.67 1.61 -26.92
CA LYS A 377 13.18 2.76 -27.68
C LYS A 377 12.51 4.02 -27.14
N ASN A 378 13.27 5.08 -26.93
CA ASN A 378 12.66 6.34 -26.50
C ASN A 378 11.91 7.00 -27.65
N ILE A 379 11.05 7.98 -27.33
CA ILE A 379 10.18 8.64 -28.31
C ILE A 379 10.95 9.31 -29.46
N ASN A 380 12.15 9.84 -29.21
CA ASN A 380 12.96 10.47 -30.25
C ASN A 380 13.48 9.44 -31.26
N GLU A 381 13.90 8.26 -30.79
CA GLU A 381 14.35 7.17 -31.68
C GLU A 381 13.21 6.72 -32.62
N ILE A 382 11.99 6.61 -32.10
CA ILE A 382 10.83 6.19 -32.88
C ILE A 382 10.42 7.29 -33.87
N ALA A 383 10.47 8.56 -33.46
CA ALA A 383 10.20 9.69 -34.33
C ALA A 383 11.17 9.74 -35.52
N GLU A 384 12.46 9.47 -35.28
CA GLU A 384 13.47 9.38 -36.34
C GLU A 384 13.20 8.21 -37.31
N ILE A 385 12.90 7.00 -36.80
CA ILE A 385 12.63 5.82 -37.64
C ILE A 385 11.45 6.05 -38.58
N TYR A 386 10.39 6.71 -38.09
CA TYR A 386 9.16 6.92 -38.83
C TYR A 386 9.07 8.30 -39.51
N ALA A 387 10.12 9.13 -39.38
CA ALA A 387 10.19 10.50 -39.89
C ALA A 387 8.97 11.37 -39.50
N LEU A 388 8.59 11.32 -38.21
CA LEU A 388 7.48 12.07 -37.63
C LEU A 388 8.01 13.15 -36.68
N SER A 389 7.25 14.23 -36.49
CA SER A 389 7.48 15.10 -35.32
C SER A 389 7.08 14.37 -34.02
N ILE A 390 7.59 14.83 -32.88
CA ILE A 390 7.23 14.27 -31.57
C ILE A 390 5.72 14.42 -31.32
N GLU A 391 5.15 15.57 -31.68
CA GLU A 391 3.72 15.85 -31.53
C GLU A 391 2.86 14.94 -32.43
N GLU A 392 3.29 14.70 -33.68
CA GLU A 392 2.60 13.79 -34.60
C GLU A 392 2.68 12.34 -34.11
N LEU A 393 3.83 11.93 -33.59
CA LEU A 393 4.03 10.61 -33.01
C LEU A 393 3.16 10.41 -31.77
N ASP A 394 3.18 11.35 -30.83
CA ASP A 394 2.33 11.32 -29.63
C ASP A 394 0.85 11.25 -29.99
N PHE A 395 0.40 12.04 -30.98
CA PHE A 395 -0.98 11.99 -31.45
C PHE A 395 -1.34 10.59 -31.99
N LYS A 396 -0.48 10.00 -32.82
CA LYS A 396 -0.68 8.66 -33.39
C LYS A 396 -0.68 7.57 -32.31
N LEU A 397 0.27 7.61 -31.37
CA LEU A 397 0.37 6.65 -30.27
C LEU A 397 -0.86 6.72 -29.36
N ASN A 398 -1.29 7.92 -28.96
CA ASN A 398 -2.50 8.09 -28.14
C ASN A 398 -3.76 7.57 -28.85
N ALA A 399 -3.89 7.84 -30.16
CA ALA A 399 -5.01 7.32 -30.94
C ALA A 399 -4.98 5.78 -31.02
N ALA A 400 -3.80 5.18 -31.19
CA ALA A 400 -3.64 3.73 -31.23
C ALA A 400 -3.89 3.06 -29.86
N VAL A 401 -3.35 3.62 -28.78
CA VAL A 401 -3.59 3.15 -27.41
C VAL A 401 -5.09 3.15 -27.11
N ASN A 402 -5.82 4.21 -27.48
CA ASN A 402 -7.27 4.26 -27.31
C ASN A 402 -8.00 3.18 -28.12
N LYS A 403 -7.60 2.90 -29.36
CA LYS A 403 -8.19 1.81 -30.16
C LYS A 403 -7.93 0.44 -29.55
N LEU A 404 -6.70 0.19 -29.10
CA LEU A 404 -6.35 -1.06 -28.39
C LEU A 404 -7.11 -1.18 -27.08
N TYR A 405 -7.27 -0.10 -26.33
CA TYR A 405 -8.05 -0.08 -25.10
C TYR A 405 -9.52 -0.45 -25.35
N VAL A 406 -10.16 0.16 -26.36
CA VAL A 406 -11.52 -0.18 -26.77
C VAL A 406 -11.61 -1.65 -27.19
N LYS A 407 -10.66 -2.13 -28.00
CA LYS A 407 -10.64 -3.52 -28.44
C LYS A 407 -10.48 -4.51 -27.28
N ARG A 408 -9.65 -4.16 -26.29
CA ARG A 408 -9.45 -4.96 -25.08
C ARG A 408 -10.71 -5.05 -24.22
N GLY A 409 -11.59 -4.05 -24.29
CA GLY A 409 -12.89 -4.06 -23.63
C GLY A 409 -13.85 -5.17 -24.11
N ASP A 410 -13.59 -5.80 -25.25
CA ASP A 410 -14.34 -6.98 -25.72
C ASP A 410 -13.97 -8.26 -24.94
N ARG A 411 -12.87 -8.25 -24.17
CA ARG A 411 -12.36 -9.42 -23.44
C ARG A 411 -13.08 -9.59 -22.10
N ILE A 412 -13.04 -10.81 -21.55
CA ILE A 412 -13.46 -11.05 -20.17
C ILE A 412 -12.49 -10.35 -19.24
N HIS A 413 -13.01 -9.41 -18.45
CA HIS A 413 -12.21 -8.68 -17.46
C HIS A 413 -11.74 -9.61 -16.34
N PRO A 414 -10.57 -9.35 -15.74
CA PRO A 414 -10.17 -10.00 -14.50
C PRO A 414 -11.22 -9.77 -13.41
N PHE A 415 -11.32 -10.73 -12.49
CA PHE A 415 -12.22 -10.58 -11.35
C PHE A 415 -11.82 -9.33 -10.54
N LYS A 416 -12.81 -8.58 -10.08
CA LYS A 416 -12.59 -7.39 -9.25
C LYS A 416 -13.00 -7.71 -7.83
N ASP A 417 -12.06 -7.55 -6.91
CA ASP A 417 -12.41 -7.54 -5.50
C ASP A 417 -13.06 -6.19 -5.17
N ASP A 418 -14.39 -6.23 -5.05
CA ASP A 418 -15.25 -5.07 -4.87
C ASP A 418 -15.45 -4.67 -3.40
N LYS A 419 -14.67 -5.24 -2.47
CA LYS A 419 -14.66 -4.76 -1.09
C LYS A 419 -13.94 -3.41 -1.00
N ILE A 420 -14.41 -2.59 -0.08
CA ILE A 420 -13.84 -1.29 0.25
C ILE A 420 -13.18 -1.46 1.61
N LEU A 421 -11.88 -1.19 1.69
CA LEU A 421 -11.07 -1.22 2.91
C LEU A 421 -10.68 0.19 3.34
N THR A 422 -10.85 0.51 4.63
CA THR A 422 -10.64 1.88 5.15
C THR A 422 -9.18 2.31 4.99
N ASP A 423 -8.22 1.48 5.35
CA ASP A 423 -6.78 1.71 5.16
C ASP A 423 -6.42 2.05 3.70
N TRP A 424 -6.74 1.20 2.72
CA TRP A 424 -6.33 1.37 1.33
C TRP A 424 -7.07 2.53 0.65
N ASN A 425 -8.34 2.74 0.99
CA ASN A 425 -9.06 3.91 0.53
C ASN A 425 -8.46 5.19 1.10
N SER A 426 -7.99 5.19 2.35
CA SER A 426 -7.33 6.35 2.95
C SER A 426 -6.02 6.69 2.24
N LEU A 427 -5.20 5.70 1.87
CA LEU A 427 -4.01 5.92 1.04
C LEU A 427 -4.38 6.53 -0.32
N MET A 428 -5.42 6.02 -0.98
CA MET A 428 -5.85 6.54 -2.27
C MET A 428 -6.44 7.95 -2.17
N ILE A 429 -7.17 8.26 -1.09
CA ILE A 429 -7.66 9.60 -0.78
C ILE A 429 -6.48 10.57 -0.66
N SER A 430 -5.44 10.22 0.11
CA SER A 430 -4.21 10.99 0.22
C SER A 430 -3.52 11.20 -1.14
N ALA A 431 -3.50 10.19 -2.02
CA ALA A 431 -2.95 10.32 -3.36
C ALA A 431 -3.74 11.28 -4.26
N PHE A 432 -5.08 11.25 -4.22
CA PHE A 432 -5.92 12.23 -4.91
C PHE A 432 -5.73 13.65 -4.35
N LEU A 433 -5.59 13.81 -3.02
CA LEU A 433 -5.33 15.10 -2.39
C LEU A 433 -3.96 15.66 -2.77
N LYS A 434 -2.92 14.81 -2.78
CA LYS A 434 -1.60 15.16 -3.30
C LYS A 434 -1.68 15.60 -4.77
N ALA A 435 -2.45 14.91 -5.59
CA ALA A 435 -2.68 15.29 -6.98
C ALA A 435 -3.39 16.64 -7.10
N ALA A 436 -4.42 16.90 -6.28
CA ALA A 436 -5.11 18.19 -6.23
C ALA A 436 -4.13 19.32 -5.90
N GLN A 437 -3.29 19.13 -4.88
CA GLN A 437 -2.28 20.11 -4.48
C GLN A 437 -1.26 20.38 -5.59
N VAL A 438 -0.70 19.33 -6.20
CA VAL A 438 0.41 19.45 -7.17
C VAL A 438 -0.06 19.87 -8.56
N LEU A 439 -1.21 19.37 -9.01
CA LEU A 439 -1.72 19.57 -10.38
C LEU A 439 -2.73 20.73 -10.46
N GLY A 440 -3.36 21.10 -9.34
CA GLY A 440 -4.31 22.21 -9.28
C GLY A 440 -5.65 21.93 -9.98
N ASP A 441 -6.10 20.67 -9.99
CA ASP A 441 -7.37 20.25 -10.60
C ASP A 441 -8.38 19.84 -9.51
N GLU A 442 -9.45 20.62 -9.36
CA GLU A 442 -10.48 20.48 -8.32
C GLU A 442 -11.24 19.14 -8.38
N LYS A 443 -11.22 18.45 -9.53
CA LYS A 443 -11.86 17.14 -9.66
C LYS A 443 -11.26 16.13 -8.67
N TYR A 444 -9.97 16.25 -8.38
CA TYR A 444 -9.27 15.35 -7.47
C TYR A 444 -9.69 15.58 -6.01
N THR A 445 -9.85 16.85 -5.59
CA THR A 445 -10.42 17.20 -4.28
C THR A 445 -11.85 16.66 -4.15
N SER A 446 -12.65 16.79 -5.20
CA SER A 446 -14.05 16.33 -5.24
C SER A 446 -14.18 14.80 -5.12
N ILE A 447 -13.25 14.05 -5.73
CA ILE A 447 -13.19 12.60 -5.58
C ILE A 447 -12.81 12.24 -4.14
N ALA A 448 -11.76 12.86 -3.60
CA ALA A 448 -11.26 12.60 -2.25
C ALA A 448 -12.32 12.88 -1.17
N ILE A 449 -13.04 14.00 -1.26
CA ILE A 449 -14.05 14.38 -0.26
C ILE A 449 -15.23 13.41 -0.24
N ASN A 450 -15.65 12.90 -1.40
CA ASN A 450 -16.72 11.91 -1.49
C ASN A 450 -16.31 10.59 -0.82
N ALA A 451 -15.10 10.09 -1.11
CA ALA A 451 -14.59 8.87 -0.51
C ALA A 451 -14.41 9.01 1.02
N LEU A 452 -13.89 10.15 1.48
CA LEU A 452 -13.70 10.43 2.90
C LEU A 452 -15.05 10.50 3.64
N ASN A 453 -16.04 11.18 3.07
CA ASN A 453 -17.40 11.22 3.62
C ASN A 453 -18.06 9.85 3.65
N PHE A 454 -17.78 8.98 2.67
CA PHE A 454 -18.27 7.61 2.70
C PHE A 454 -17.70 6.84 3.90
N ILE A 455 -16.40 6.93 4.18
CA ILE A 455 -15.79 6.27 5.35
C ILE A 455 -16.45 6.77 6.64
N LEU A 456 -16.62 8.09 6.79
CA LEU A 456 -17.25 8.71 7.97
C LEU A 456 -18.71 8.29 8.18
N THR A 457 -19.45 7.99 7.11
CA THR A 457 -20.90 7.76 7.19
C THR A 457 -21.31 6.30 7.06
N LYS A 458 -20.50 5.47 6.39
CA LYS A 458 -20.79 4.06 6.12
C LYS A 458 -19.81 3.12 6.82
N MET A 459 -18.56 3.53 7.02
CA MET A 459 -17.52 2.69 7.62
C MET A 459 -17.14 3.17 9.03
N THR A 460 -18.10 3.79 9.71
CA THR A 460 -18.00 4.19 11.11
C THR A 460 -19.22 3.65 11.85
N ASP A 461 -19.03 3.02 13.00
CA ASP A 461 -20.13 2.50 13.81
C ASP A 461 -20.86 3.61 14.60
N SER A 462 -21.90 3.25 15.35
CA SER A 462 -22.67 4.20 16.16
C SER A 462 -21.88 4.85 17.30
N GLU A 463 -20.76 4.26 17.71
CA GLU A 463 -19.86 4.79 18.75
C GLU A 463 -18.74 5.65 18.16
N GLY A 464 -18.63 5.73 16.83
CA GLY A 464 -17.59 6.49 16.14
C GLY A 464 -16.33 5.70 15.83
N LYS A 465 -16.34 4.37 15.97
CA LYS A 465 -15.19 3.50 15.66
C LYS A 465 -15.17 3.19 14.17
N LEU A 466 -13.96 3.12 13.60
CA LEU A 466 -13.79 2.74 12.20
C LEU A 466 -14.06 1.25 12.02
N MET A 467 -14.72 0.94 10.90
CA MET A 467 -14.86 -0.41 10.38
C MET A 467 -13.81 -0.63 9.29
N HIS A 468 -13.21 -1.81 9.26
CA HIS A 468 -12.18 -2.15 8.29
C HIS A 468 -12.79 -2.39 6.90
N ARG A 469 -13.86 -3.20 6.81
CA ARG A 469 -14.42 -3.64 5.53
C ARG A 469 -15.85 -3.16 5.31
N TYR A 470 -16.14 -2.72 4.09
CA TYR A 470 -17.49 -2.51 3.56
C TYR A 470 -17.68 -3.33 2.27
N ARG A 471 -18.80 -4.04 2.18
CA ARG A 471 -19.24 -4.70 0.94
C ARG A 471 -20.75 -4.93 0.96
N ASN A 472 -21.43 -4.79 -0.17
CA ASN A 472 -22.87 -5.09 -0.33
C ASN A 472 -23.79 -4.44 0.72
N GLY A 473 -23.52 -3.19 1.10
CA GLY A 473 -24.33 -2.49 2.11
C GLY A 473 -23.98 -2.81 3.56
N ASN A 474 -23.01 -3.69 3.80
CA ASN A 474 -22.61 -4.13 5.13
C ASN A 474 -21.18 -3.68 5.45
N SER A 475 -21.04 -2.97 6.58
CA SER A 475 -19.75 -2.72 7.22
C SER A 475 -19.52 -3.74 8.32
N ALA A 476 -18.33 -4.33 8.35
CA ALA A 476 -17.94 -5.33 9.32
C ALA A 476 -16.43 -5.24 9.59
N ILE A 477 -16.02 -5.96 10.64
CA ILE A 477 -14.63 -6.06 11.12
C ILE A 477 -14.15 -4.74 11.71
N SER A 478 -13.72 -4.78 12.97
CA SER A 478 -13.20 -3.61 13.67
C SER A 478 -11.94 -3.09 12.97
N GLY A 479 -11.81 -1.77 12.87
CA GLY A 479 -10.62 -1.13 12.32
C GLY A 479 -9.35 -1.51 13.06
N THR A 480 -8.27 -1.64 12.31
CA THR A 480 -6.90 -1.88 12.76
C THR A 480 -6.15 -0.56 12.92
N LEU A 481 -4.91 -0.62 13.42
CA LEU A 481 -4.04 0.55 13.52
C LEU A 481 -3.87 1.25 12.17
N ASP A 482 -3.74 0.49 11.08
CA ASP A 482 -3.50 1.02 9.74
C ASP A 482 -4.71 1.82 9.24
N ASP A 483 -5.93 1.32 9.50
CA ASP A 483 -7.18 2.04 9.19
C ASP A 483 -7.20 3.42 9.86
N TYR A 484 -6.86 3.48 11.15
CA TYR A 484 -6.82 4.74 11.88
C TYR A 484 -5.66 5.64 11.42
N ALA A 485 -4.45 5.10 11.31
CA ALA A 485 -3.26 5.87 10.96
C ALA A 485 -3.38 6.50 9.58
N PHE A 486 -3.84 5.74 8.58
CA PHE A 486 -3.96 6.24 7.21
C PHE A 486 -5.14 7.20 7.10
N PHE A 487 -6.25 6.93 7.78
CA PHE A 487 -7.41 7.82 7.78
C PHE A 487 -7.11 9.17 8.44
N ILE A 488 -6.38 9.18 9.56
CA ILE A 488 -5.87 10.42 10.18
C ILE A 488 -4.98 11.17 9.20
N SER A 489 -4.10 10.48 8.47
CA SER A 489 -3.23 11.12 7.46
C SER A 489 -4.06 11.78 6.35
N ALA A 490 -5.06 11.08 5.82
CA ALA A 490 -5.97 11.60 4.80
C ALA A 490 -6.80 12.80 5.28
N LEU A 491 -7.20 12.83 6.57
CA LEU A 491 -7.88 13.98 7.18
C LEU A 491 -6.96 15.21 7.27
N ILE A 492 -5.68 15.01 7.64
CA ILE A 492 -4.70 16.11 7.67
C ILE A 492 -4.39 16.58 6.24
N ASP A 493 -4.25 15.67 5.28
CA ASP A 493 -4.08 16.00 3.86
C ASP A 493 -5.27 16.79 3.31
N MET A 494 -6.49 16.43 3.72
CA MET A 494 -7.71 17.15 3.33
C MET A 494 -7.71 18.56 3.90
N TYR A 495 -7.32 18.74 5.16
CA TYR A 495 -7.12 20.05 5.76
C TYR A 495 -6.08 20.87 5.00
N GLU A 496 -4.89 20.33 4.72
CA GLU A 496 -3.85 21.09 4.00
C GLU A 496 -4.23 21.41 2.54
N THR A 497 -5.14 20.64 1.95
CA THR A 497 -5.66 20.88 0.60
C THR A 497 -6.74 21.96 0.59
N THR A 498 -7.67 21.94 1.55
CA THR A 498 -8.89 22.78 1.55
C THR A 498 -8.83 23.97 2.50
N SER A 499 -7.93 23.95 3.48
CA SER A 499 -7.89 24.86 4.63
C SER A 499 -9.17 24.84 5.50
N GLU A 500 -10.04 23.83 5.34
CA GLU A 500 -11.24 23.67 6.16
C GLU A 500 -10.87 23.00 7.49
N ILE A 501 -10.88 23.81 8.56
CA ILE A 501 -10.43 23.39 9.90
C ILE A 501 -11.21 22.18 10.47
N SER A 502 -12.43 21.96 10.00
CA SER A 502 -13.25 20.81 10.42
C SER A 502 -12.59 19.45 10.12
N TRP A 503 -11.68 19.37 9.15
CA TRP A 503 -10.92 18.15 8.85
C TRP A 503 -9.81 17.91 9.85
N LEU A 504 -9.10 18.96 10.27
CA LEU A 504 -8.07 18.85 11.31
C LEU A 504 -8.69 18.48 12.67
N VAL A 505 -9.84 19.04 13.01
CA VAL A 505 -10.59 18.64 14.22
C VAL A 505 -10.97 17.16 14.18
N LYS A 506 -11.44 16.65 13.03
CA LYS A 506 -11.70 15.22 12.87
C LYS A 506 -10.43 14.39 13.01
N ALA A 507 -9.30 14.83 12.43
CA ALA A 507 -8.02 14.14 12.56
C ALA A 507 -7.60 13.98 14.03
N MET A 508 -7.72 15.05 14.83
CA MET A 508 -7.45 15.03 16.26
C MET A 508 -8.39 14.07 17.01
N LYS A 509 -9.70 14.09 16.70
CA LYS A 509 -10.68 13.15 17.29
C LYS A 509 -10.32 11.69 17.00
N TYR A 510 -10.00 11.35 15.74
CA TYR A 510 -9.62 9.97 15.40
C TYR A 510 -8.26 9.58 15.99
N HIS A 511 -7.35 10.54 16.18
CA HIS A 511 -6.12 10.30 16.92
C HIS A 511 -6.37 10.01 18.41
N GLU A 512 -7.31 10.70 19.06
CA GLU A 512 -7.69 10.37 20.44
C GLU A 512 -8.19 8.92 20.56
N LEU A 513 -9.05 8.48 19.63
CA LEU A 513 -9.49 7.08 19.56
C LEU A 513 -8.33 6.12 19.27
N GLN A 514 -7.40 6.51 18.40
CA GLN A 514 -6.20 5.73 18.11
C GLN A 514 -5.35 5.53 19.39
N MET A 515 -5.15 6.59 20.16
CA MET A 515 -4.45 6.55 21.45
C MET A 515 -5.19 5.70 22.47
N GLU A 516 -6.51 5.76 22.53
CA GLU A 516 -7.33 4.98 23.45
C GLU A 516 -7.22 3.47 23.16
N TYR A 517 -7.34 3.08 21.89
CA TYR A 517 -7.53 1.68 21.51
C TYR A 517 -6.23 0.93 21.23
N PHE A 518 -5.19 1.62 20.77
CA PHE A 518 -3.99 0.97 20.23
C PHE A 518 -2.70 1.31 21.00
N TRP A 519 -2.63 2.42 21.73
CA TRP A 519 -1.39 2.84 22.39
C TRP A 519 -0.96 1.89 23.52
N ASP A 520 0.30 1.45 23.50
CA ASP A 520 0.90 0.76 24.63
C ASP A 520 1.40 1.76 25.68
N LYS A 521 0.67 1.86 26.79
CA LYS A 521 1.01 2.74 27.91
C LYS A 521 2.28 2.33 28.67
N VAL A 522 2.75 1.09 28.51
CA VAL A 522 3.94 0.58 29.21
C VAL A 522 5.20 0.84 28.38
N ASN A 523 5.15 0.51 27.09
CA ASN A 523 6.34 0.44 26.25
C ASN A 523 6.37 1.46 25.09
N GLY A 524 5.29 2.23 24.91
CA GLY A 524 5.13 3.13 23.77
C GLY A 524 4.87 2.39 22.44
N GLY A 525 4.54 3.17 21.41
CA GLY A 525 4.10 2.64 20.13
C GLY A 525 2.68 2.06 20.18
N PHE A 526 2.15 1.73 19.01
CA PHE A 526 0.79 1.24 18.85
C PHE A 526 0.78 -0.25 18.52
N PHE A 527 -0.12 -0.98 19.16
CA PHE A 527 -0.51 -2.33 18.74
C PHE A 527 -1.31 -2.26 17.44
N PHE A 528 -1.21 -3.30 16.62
CA PHE A 528 -1.94 -3.39 15.35
C PHE A 528 -3.44 -3.61 15.55
N THR A 529 -3.83 -4.45 16.51
CA THR A 529 -5.23 -4.70 16.87
C THR A 529 -5.69 -3.80 18.02
N ALA A 530 -6.97 -3.43 18.03
CA ALA A 530 -7.55 -2.64 19.11
C ALA A 530 -7.64 -3.45 20.42
N ALA A 531 -7.63 -2.76 21.57
CA ALA A 531 -7.70 -3.39 22.88
C ALA A 531 -9.01 -4.14 23.15
N TYR A 532 -10.08 -3.84 22.39
CA TYR A 532 -11.38 -4.49 22.47
C TYR A 532 -11.59 -5.57 21.38
N SER A 533 -10.61 -5.79 20.50
CA SER A 533 -10.70 -6.82 19.45
C SER A 533 -10.60 -8.23 20.03
N GLU A 534 -10.89 -9.23 19.19
CA GLU A 534 -10.74 -10.63 19.57
C GLU A 534 -9.30 -10.97 20.03
N GLU A 535 -9.21 -11.88 21.00
CA GLU A 535 -7.92 -12.29 21.56
C GLU A 535 -7.21 -13.29 20.60
N LEU A 536 -6.03 -12.87 20.14
CA LEU A 536 -5.06 -13.67 19.38
C LEU A 536 -3.88 -14.07 20.28
N ILE A 537 -2.94 -14.87 19.76
CA ILE A 537 -1.76 -15.37 20.51
C ILE A 537 -0.97 -14.23 21.17
N PHE A 538 -0.83 -13.11 20.45
CA PHE A 538 -0.25 -11.87 20.94
C PHE A 538 -0.78 -10.69 20.12
N ARG A 539 -0.65 -9.47 20.65
CA ARG A 539 -0.89 -8.23 19.91
C ARG A 539 0.42 -7.74 19.33
N GLN A 540 0.55 -7.77 18.01
CA GLN A 540 1.76 -7.30 17.33
C GLN A 540 1.83 -5.77 17.36
N LYS A 541 3.05 -5.23 17.47
CA LYS A 541 3.35 -3.84 17.11
C LYS A 541 4.10 -3.85 15.79
N GLU A 542 3.37 -3.74 14.69
CA GLU A 542 3.97 -3.72 13.37
C GLU A 542 4.65 -2.37 13.13
N ILE A 543 5.91 -2.43 12.72
CA ILE A 543 6.73 -1.26 12.36
C ILE A 543 7.43 -1.46 11.01
N TYR A 544 7.53 -2.70 10.53
CA TYR A 544 8.14 -3.02 9.25
C TYR A 544 7.36 -2.38 8.10
N ASP A 545 8.04 -1.57 7.30
CA ASP A 545 7.46 -0.95 6.11
C ASP A 545 7.59 -1.93 4.93
N GLY A 546 6.63 -2.86 4.84
CA GLY A 546 6.57 -3.92 3.84
C GLY A 546 6.11 -3.43 2.47
N ALA A 547 5.02 -4.01 1.94
CA ALA A 547 4.41 -3.54 0.69
C ALA A 547 3.78 -2.14 0.85
N ILE A 548 3.30 -1.84 2.06
CA ILE A 548 2.78 -0.54 2.48
C ILE A 548 3.54 -0.06 3.73
N PRO A 549 3.57 1.24 4.01
CA PRO A 549 4.05 1.76 5.29
C PRO A 549 3.30 1.15 6.47
N SER A 550 3.97 0.93 7.60
CA SER A 550 3.27 0.47 8.80
C SER A 550 2.42 1.58 9.43
N GLY A 551 1.33 1.23 10.11
CA GLY A 551 0.53 2.17 10.86
C GLY A 551 1.32 2.94 11.92
N ASN A 552 2.35 2.34 12.54
CA ASN A 552 3.25 3.06 13.45
C ASN A 552 4.10 4.11 12.71
N SER A 553 4.65 3.78 11.55
CA SER A 553 5.42 4.72 10.71
C SER A 553 4.57 5.92 10.28
N VAL A 554 3.33 5.68 9.83
CA VAL A 554 2.40 6.76 9.46
C VAL A 554 1.96 7.57 10.67
N SER A 555 1.72 6.92 11.81
CA SER A 555 1.36 7.62 13.05
C SER A 555 2.46 8.54 13.55
N LEU A 556 3.74 8.19 13.37
CA LEU A 556 4.84 9.10 13.69
C LEU A 556 4.72 10.41 12.89
N ILE A 557 4.50 10.32 11.57
CA ILE A 557 4.35 11.52 10.73
C ILE A 557 3.09 12.30 11.12
N ASN A 558 1.98 11.62 11.40
CA ASN A 558 0.75 12.29 11.83
C ASN A 558 0.94 13.06 13.15
N LEU A 559 1.62 12.45 14.14
CA LEU A 559 1.98 13.10 15.41
C LEU A 559 2.82 14.35 15.17
N LEU A 560 3.85 14.26 14.32
CA LEU A 560 4.71 15.41 14.00
C LEU A 560 3.95 16.51 13.25
N ARG A 561 3.12 16.15 12.26
CA ARG A 561 2.26 17.12 11.56
C ARG A 561 1.31 17.81 12.53
N MET A 562 0.64 17.07 13.42
CA MET A 562 -0.24 17.66 14.43
C MET A 562 0.52 18.52 15.44
N TYR A 563 1.72 18.13 15.85
CA TYR A 563 2.60 18.95 16.70
C TYR A 563 2.86 20.32 16.06
N HIS A 564 3.30 20.36 14.80
CA HIS A 564 3.59 21.62 14.12
C HIS A 564 2.33 22.40 13.70
N LEU A 565 1.22 21.71 13.41
CA LEU A 565 -0.05 22.36 13.09
C LEU A 565 -0.67 23.04 14.32
N THR A 566 -0.64 22.39 15.47
CA THR A 566 -1.36 22.86 16.67
C THR A 566 -0.47 23.58 17.69
N GLY A 567 0.84 23.32 17.65
CA GLY A 567 1.77 23.73 18.71
C GLY A 567 1.55 22.98 20.04
N ASN A 568 0.76 21.89 20.05
CA ASN A 568 0.52 21.10 21.25
C ASN A 568 1.71 20.14 21.51
N PRO A 569 2.46 20.32 22.62
CA PRO A 569 3.65 19.52 22.92
C PRO A 569 3.38 18.03 23.16
N ASP A 570 2.15 17.65 23.53
CA ASP A 570 1.80 16.25 23.80
C ASP A 570 2.03 15.36 22.58
N PHE A 571 1.76 15.87 21.38
CA PHE A 571 2.04 15.14 20.14
C PHE A 571 3.54 14.87 19.95
N GLY A 572 4.40 15.85 20.27
CA GLY A 572 5.85 15.71 20.21
C GLY A 572 6.40 14.71 21.24
N ILE A 573 5.82 14.70 22.45
CA ILE A 573 6.15 13.71 23.49
C ILE A 573 5.79 12.30 23.01
N LYS A 574 4.60 12.11 22.42
CA LYS A 574 4.19 10.81 21.87
C LYS A 574 5.02 10.36 20.68
N ALA A 575 5.47 11.29 19.84
CA ALA A 575 6.41 10.97 18.77
C ALA A 575 7.74 10.43 19.33
N ASP A 576 8.30 11.06 20.36
CA ASP A 576 9.53 10.60 21.03
C ASP A 576 9.36 9.22 21.69
N GLU A 577 8.24 8.98 22.38
CA GLU A 577 7.92 7.66 22.96
C GLU A 577 7.83 6.57 21.88
N LEU A 578 7.18 6.85 20.73
CA LEU A 578 7.08 5.92 19.61
C LEU A 578 8.46 5.62 19.00
N ILE A 579 9.29 6.65 18.77
CA ILE A 579 10.65 6.49 18.24
C ILE A 579 11.47 5.59 19.17
N LYS A 580 11.39 5.82 20.48
CA LYS A 580 12.10 5.03 21.49
C LYS A 580 11.68 3.56 21.46
N ALA A 581 10.39 3.27 21.31
CA ALA A 581 9.83 1.92 21.29
C ALA A 581 10.46 1.04 20.18
N PHE A 582 10.76 1.62 19.02
CA PHE A 582 11.28 0.88 17.86
C PHE A 582 12.76 1.14 17.57
N SER A 583 13.40 2.04 18.30
CA SER A 583 14.77 2.51 18.05
C SER A 583 15.80 1.41 17.86
N LYS A 584 15.72 0.31 18.64
CA LYS A 584 16.65 -0.82 18.52
C LYS A 584 16.53 -1.52 17.17
N LEU A 585 15.31 -1.86 16.75
CA LEU A 585 15.04 -2.53 15.46
C LEU A 585 15.51 -1.64 14.29
N VAL A 586 15.14 -0.36 14.36
CA VAL A 586 15.52 0.63 13.35
C VAL A 586 17.04 0.80 13.27
N SER A 587 17.74 0.80 14.42
CA SER A 587 19.19 0.90 14.46
C SER A 587 19.90 -0.28 13.80
N GLN A 588 19.27 -1.47 13.80
CA GLN A 588 19.84 -2.70 13.26
C GLN A 588 19.68 -2.79 11.75
N GLN A 589 18.47 -2.57 11.23
CA GLN A 589 18.13 -2.72 9.81
C GLN A 589 17.29 -1.53 9.28
N PRO A 590 17.86 -0.30 9.24
CA PRO A 590 17.10 0.91 8.93
C PRO A 590 16.46 0.92 7.53
N SER A 591 17.04 0.25 6.54
CA SER A 591 16.45 0.16 5.18
C SER A 591 15.11 -0.56 5.11
N SER A 592 14.66 -1.20 6.20
CA SER A 592 13.35 -1.87 6.32
C SER A 592 12.26 -0.99 6.95
N PHE A 593 12.59 0.26 7.28
CA PHE A 593 11.71 1.20 7.98
C PHE A 593 11.74 2.59 7.31
N THR A 594 11.80 2.65 5.98
CA THR A 594 12.06 3.89 5.22
C THR A 594 10.98 4.94 5.36
N TYR A 595 9.73 4.56 5.64
CA TYR A 595 8.67 5.53 5.94
C TYR A 595 8.83 6.08 7.36
N LEU A 596 9.20 5.25 8.34
CA LEU A 596 9.57 5.72 9.68
C LEU A 596 10.78 6.67 9.62
N LEU A 597 11.80 6.35 8.81
CA LEU A 597 12.96 7.23 8.60
C LEU A 597 12.54 8.57 7.98
N SER A 598 11.51 8.60 7.14
CA SER A 598 10.92 9.85 6.67
C SER A 598 10.29 10.63 7.85
N GLY A 599 9.61 9.96 8.77
CA GLY A 599 9.19 10.57 10.04
C GLY A 599 10.35 11.09 10.89
N LEU A 600 11.46 10.35 11.00
CA LEU A 600 12.66 10.81 11.73
C LEU A 600 13.31 12.02 11.07
N ASP A 601 13.32 12.10 9.74
CA ASP A 601 13.83 13.28 9.04
C ASP A 601 12.97 14.50 9.32
N PHE A 602 11.65 14.32 9.44
CA PHE A 602 10.74 15.36 9.91
C PHE A 602 11.04 15.74 11.38
N TYR A 603 11.23 14.76 12.26
CA TYR A 603 11.52 14.95 13.68
C TYR A 603 12.83 15.71 13.93
N PHE A 604 13.91 15.36 13.23
CA PHE A 604 15.19 16.06 13.36
C PHE A 604 15.22 17.41 12.64
N GLY A 605 14.32 17.62 11.68
CA GLY A 605 14.19 18.86 10.94
C GLY A 605 15.37 19.18 9.99
N PRO A 606 15.43 20.43 9.51
CA PRO A 606 14.52 21.54 9.83
C PRO A 606 13.11 21.34 9.25
N VAL A 607 12.10 21.89 9.92
CA VAL A 607 10.68 21.87 9.49
C VAL A 607 10.25 23.27 9.10
N LYS A 608 9.61 23.41 7.94
CA LYS A 608 9.02 24.67 7.45
C LYS A 608 7.55 24.74 7.84
N GLU A 609 7.24 25.51 8.88
CA GLU A 609 5.87 25.87 9.25
C GLU A 609 5.45 27.09 8.41
N ILE A 610 4.52 26.91 7.48
CA ILE A 610 4.09 27.96 6.56
C ILE A 610 2.71 28.45 6.98
N LEU A 611 2.65 29.64 7.59
CA LEU A 611 1.41 30.28 8.00
C LEU A 611 0.98 31.31 6.95
N ILE A 612 -0.15 31.05 6.30
CA ILE A 612 -0.77 31.88 5.28
C ILE A 612 -1.92 32.66 5.89
N ILE A 613 -1.77 33.97 5.97
CA ILE A 613 -2.75 34.87 6.60
C ILE A 613 -3.31 35.80 5.54
N GLY A 614 -4.63 35.83 5.35
CA GLY A 614 -5.19 36.79 4.41
C GLY A 614 -6.68 36.66 4.21
N ALA A 615 -7.32 37.80 3.94
CA ALA A 615 -8.75 37.88 3.63
C ALA A 615 -9.07 37.60 2.16
N ASP A 616 -8.14 37.91 1.24
CA ASP A 616 -8.32 37.71 -0.20
C ASP A 616 -8.02 36.25 -0.62
N GLU A 617 -9.04 35.59 -1.14
CA GLU A 617 -8.99 34.17 -1.56
C GLU A 617 -8.12 33.97 -2.79
N THR A 618 -8.28 34.81 -3.81
CA THR A 618 -7.53 34.69 -5.07
C THR A 618 -6.03 34.87 -4.89
N SER A 619 -5.60 35.82 -4.05
CA SER A 619 -4.18 35.99 -3.71
C SER A 619 -3.65 34.79 -2.94
N ARG A 620 -4.40 34.30 -1.94
CA ARG A 620 -4.03 33.12 -1.15
C ARG A 620 -3.79 31.88 -2.01
N GLU A 621 -4.71 31.59 -2.94
CA GLU A 621 -4.60 30.44 -3.84
C GLU A 621 -3.31 30.46 -4.67
N LYS A 622 -2.86 31.63 -5.11
CA LYS A 622 -1.59 31.78 -5.85
C LYS A 622 -0.38 31.37 -5.01
N PHE A 623 -0.33 31.77 -3.74
CA PHE A 623 0.74 31.37 -2.83
C PHE A 623 0.70 29.86 -2.54
N ILE A 624 -0.50 29.31 -2.26
CA ILE A 624 -0.70 27.87 -2.04
C ILE A 624 -0.22 27.07 -3.25
N LYS A 625 -0.55 27.50 -4.47
CA LYS A 625 -0.12 26.84 -5.71
C LYS A 625 1.40 26.77 -5.85
N ILE A 626 2.13 27.84 -5.48
CA ILE A 626 3.60 27.83 -5.50
C ILE A 626 4.14 26.86 -4.45
N ILE A 627 3.65 26.93 -3.22
CA ILE A 627 4.07 26.08 -2.10
C ILE A 627 3.83 24.59 -2.44
N ASN A 628 2.69 24.29 -3.04
CA ASN A 628 2.31 22.94 -3.46
C ASN A 628 2.99 22.50 -4.76
N GLY A 629 3.58 23.43 -5.52
CA GLY A 629 4.40 23.09 -6.67
C GLY A 629 5.78 22.55 -6.28
N ILE A 630 6.32 22.89 -5.11
CA ILE A 630 7.73 22.60 -4.77
C ILE A 630 7.85 21.37 -3.87
N PHE A 631 8.87 20.54 -4.09
CA PHE A 631 9.16 19.40 -3.23
C PHE A 631 9.75 19.89 -1.90
N LEU A 632 8.88 19.97 -0.89
CA LEU A 632 9.16 20.38 0.48
C LEU A 632 8.64 19.28 1.43
N PRO A 633 9.43 18.24 1.72
CA PRO A 633 8.94 17.06 2.44
C PRO A 633 8.73 17.26 3.95
N ASN A 634 9.36 18.28 4.54
CA ASN A 634 9.22 18.65 5.96
C ASN A 634 8.53 20.01 6.07
N LYS A 635 7.27 20.08 5.62
CA LYS A 635 6.43 21.28 5.77
C LYS A 635 5.09 20.95 6.41
N VAL A 636 4.51 21.95 7.05
CA VAL A 636 3.07 22.03 7.30
C VAL A 636 2.56 23.39 6.84
N VAL A 637 1.33 23.42 6.34
CA VAL A 637 0.68 24.66 5.90
C VAL A 637 -0.55 24.93 6.77
N LEU A 638 -0.59 26.11 7.37
CA LEU A 638 -1.79 26.64 8.03
C LEU A 638 -2.31 27.82 7.24
N CYS A 639 -3.64 27.87 7.06
CA CYS A 639 -4.28 29.05 6.54
C CYS A 639 -5.24 29.67 7.56
N LYS A 640 -5.00 30.95 7.87
CA LYS A 640 -5.87 31.78 8.71
C LYS A 640 -6.59 32.81 7.86
N ASN A 641 -7.91 32.79 7.92
CA ASN A 641 -8.79 33.71 7.22
C ASN A 641 -9.96 34.14 8.12
N LYS A 642 -10.80 35.07 7.64
CA LYS A 642 -11.90 35.64 8.44
C LYS A 642 -12.94 34.60 8.87
N SER A 643 -13.14 33.53 8.10
CA SER A 643 -14.16 32.52 8.41
C SER A 643 -13.69 31.45 9.38
N ASN A 644 -12.37 31.19 9.47
CA ASN A 644 -11.81 30.15 10.33
C ASN A 644 -10.97 30.68 11.52
N SER A 645 -10.70 31.98 11.63
CA SER A 645 -9.72 32.53 12.59
C SER A 645 -9.98 32.12 14.04
N VAL A 646 -11.24 32.17 14.49
CA VAL A 646 -11.61 31.82 15.88
C VAL A 646 -11.32 30.35 16.16
N GLN A 647 -11.80 29.45 15.31
CA GLN A 647 -11.60 28.00 15.46
C GLN A 647 -10.11 27.63 15.34
N LEU A 648 -9.37 28.29 14.46
CA LEU A 648 -7.94 28.06 14.31
C LEU A 648 -7.16 28.51 15.55
N GLU A 649 -7.53 29.64 16.16
CA GLU A 649 -6.91 30.13 17.40
C GLU A 649 -7.22 29.25 18.62
N GLU A 650 -8.33 28.51 18.61
CA GLU A 650 -8.63 27.52 19.66
C GLU A 650 -7.72 26.30 19.56
N ILE A 651 -7.46 25.82 18.34
CA ILE A 651 -6.68 24.59 18.08
C ILE A 651 -5.17 24.88 18.03
N ALA A 652 -4.79 26.03 17.49
CA ALA A 652 -3.43 26.47 17.27
C ALA A 652 -3.24 27.86 17.88
N LYS A 653 -3.22 27.93 19.22
CA LYS A 653 -3.23 29.18 19.98
C LYS A 653 -2.14 30.18 19.59
N TYR A 654 -0.98 29.70 19.16
CA TYR A 654 0.11 30.56 18.70
C TYR A 654 -0.29 31.42 17.49
N THR A 655 -1.29 31.02 16.71
CA THR A 655 -1.77 31.79 15.56
C THR A 655 -2.47 33.09 15.96
N SER A 656 -2.85 33.28 17.24
CA SER A 656 -3.48 34.51 17.73
C SER A 656 -2.55 35.72 17.71
N THR A 657 -1.23 35.50 17.71
CA THR A 657 -0.22 36.58 17.63
C THR A 657 -0.04 37.11 16.20
N TYR A 658 -0.69 36.48 15.22
CA TYR A 658 -0.67 36.90 13.82
C TYR A 658 -2.07 37.36 13.36
N PRO A 659 -2.39 38.66 13.50
CA PRO A 659 -3.69 39.19 13.13
C PRO A 659 -3.87 39.25 11.60
N ILE A 660 -5.13 39.19 11.15
CA ILE A 660 -5.48 39.44 9.75
C ILE A 660 -5.51 40.95 9.54
N GLU A 661 -4.50 41.50 8.88
CA GLU A 661 -4.36 42.95 8.65
C GLU A 661 -4.79 43.34 7.22
N GLY A 662 -5.88 44.12 7.12
CA GLY A 662 -6.39 44.61 5.84
C GLY A 662 -6.78 43.48 4.88
N ASP A 663 -6.57 43.72 3.58
CA ASP A 663 -6.94 42.79 2.49
C ASP A 663 -5.72 42.10 1.86
N LYS A 664 -4.52 42.25 2.44
CA LYS A 664 -3.30 41.62 1.91
C LYS A 664 -3.16 40.19 2.43
N THR A 665 -2.56 39.33 1.59
CA THR A 665 -2.03 38.04 2.05
C THR A 665 -0.61 38.22 2.57
N SER A 666 -0.33 37.65 3.73
CA SER A 666 0.97 37.61 4.40
C SER A 666 1.35 36.16 4.61
N ILE A 667 2.55 35.78 4.18
CA ILE A 667 3.10 34.44 4.39
C ILE A 667 4.22 34.54 5.43
N TYR A 668 4.09 33.78 6.50
CA TYR A 668 5.15 33.60 7.48
C TYR A 668 5.75 32.22 7.28
N ILE A 669 7.07 32.15 7.16
CA ILE A 669 7.82 30.90 7.14
C ILE A 669 8.57 30.83 8.46
N CYS A 670 8.19 29.86 9.28
CA CYS A 670 8.73 29.63 10.60
C CYS A 670 9.57 28.35 10.62
N GLU A 671 10.72 28.42 11.28
CA GLU A 671 11.67 27.33 11.48
C GLU A 671 12.15 27.43 12.95
N ASP A 672 12.15 26.33 13.69
CA ASP A 672 12.61 26.27 15.10
C ASP A 672 11.99 27.35 16.01
N PHE A 673 10.67 27.52 15.95
CA PHE A 673 9.90 28.52 16.71
C PHE A 673 10.22 30.00 16.38
N MET A 674 11.00 30.26 15.32
CA MET A 674 11.29 31.61 14.84
C MET A 674 10.72 31.82 13.44
N CYS A 675 9.91 32.86 13.28
CA CYS A 675 9.35 33.23 11.98
C CYS A 675 10.17 34.33 11.32
N LYS A 676 10.40 34.18 10.01
CA LYS A 676 10.97 35.25 9.16
C LYS A 676 9.97 36.40 9.01
N LEU A 677 10.44 37.55 8.50
CA LEU A 677 9.57 38.68 8.15
C LEU A 677 8.46 38.23 7.17
N PRO A 678 7.25 38.81 7.25
CA PRO A 678 6.15 38.41 6.39
C PRO A 678 6.46 38.68 4.92
N ILE A 679 6.19 37.68 4.10
CA ILE A 679 6.31 37.74 2.65
C ILE A 679 4.97 38.17 2.07
N HIS A 680 4.99 39.16 1.18
CA HIS A 680 3.77 39.72 0.57
C HIS A 680 3.71 39.54 -0.96
N THR A 681 4.77 39.00 -1.57
CA THR A 681 4.85 38.83 -3.04
C THR A 681 5.26 37.41 -3.41
N LEU A 682 4.80 36.94 -4.58
CA LEU A 682 5.12 35.60 -5.09
C LEU A 682 6.63 35.45 -5.39
N GLU A 683 7.27 36.50 -5.91
CA GLU A 683 8.70 36.50 -6.22
C GLU A 683 9.55 36.31 -4.96
N GLU A 684 9.21 37.01 -3.88
CA GLU A 684 9.88 36.88 -2.59
C GLU A 684 9.65 35.51 -1.96
N LEU A 685 8.45 34.92 -2.12
CA LEU A 685 8.19 33.55 -1.66
C LEU A 685 9.08 32.55 -2.39
N ILE A 686 9.14 32.61 -3.72
CA ILE A 686 9.97 31.71 -4.54
C ILE A 686 11.43 31.82 -4.12
N LYS A 687 11.93 33.06 -3.98
CA LYS A 687 13.32 33.31 -3.56
C LYS A 687 13.60 32.76 -2.17
N THR A 688 12.69 32.95 -1.22
CA THR A 688 12.86 32.47 0.17
C THR A 688 12.84 30.95 0.24
N ILE A 689 11.91 30.29 -0.47
CA ILE A 689 11.84 28.82 -0.49
C ILE A 689 13.09 28.23 -1.14
N ALA A 690 13.56 28.81 -2.25
CA ALA A 690 14.76 28.37 -2.97
C ALA A 690 16.08 28.63 -2.21
N ALA A 691 16.13 29.65 -1.35
CA ALA A 691 17.30 29.92 -0.51
C ALA A 691 17.37 29.04 0.75
N SER A 692 16.25 28.44 1.15
CA SER A 692 16.15 27.43 2.21
C SER A 692 16.28 25.99 1.65
N ASP A 693 16.71 25.85 0.40
CA ASP A 693 17.07 24.59 -0.27
C ASP A 693 18.59 24.54 -0.47
#